data_AF-A0A5M9JSQ7-F1
#
_entry.id   AF-A0A5M9JSQ7-F1
#
_cell.length_a   1.000
_cell.length_b   1.000
_cell.length_c   1.000
_cell.angle_alpha   90.00
_cell.angle_beta   90.00
_cell.angle_gamma   90.00
#
_symmetry.space_group_name_H-M   'P 1'
#
loop_
_entity.id
_entity.type
_entity.pdbx_description
1 polymer ?
#
loop_
_entity_poly.entity_id
_entity_poly.type
_entity_poly.pdbx_seq_one_letter_code
_entity_poly.pdbx_strand_id
1 'polypeptide(L)'
;MLGAATPALAISVSRAGGIGFLAGGNNMADLDEKLKATNSLITTHDIKNDRFTTSDRLPIGIGFQNWGCKIDVALEATEKHRPSAIWLYAPKKNEDLKEWARELRSVSNGKVSVWVQVGTVKEAMDVIDTANPDVLVIQGTDAGGHGLARSASIISLLPEVSDALEDRGRDFQNIPLLAAGGIMDGRGVAAALSLGATGAVMELLRAVDGGVSTGRSTLCDRLKTTIGWPPQYDGRALLNKAHEDEKAGMKDNENVRLYKEELKKGDEAWGNHGRMVAYAGTGVGLIKNVTCAGNIVEDVSDEALQIIWNGKRNYPRTTGRVLVGLTSFKLALSATPDEWRTRSIYQVFTDRFARTDSSNITDCPSQTYGYCGGTWQGIINKLDYIQDMGFTAIWISPVVEQVANPSRGFHGYSAQNLYGLNSYFGNESDLKALATALHDRGMYLMVDVVANHMGSDNTAETVDYSIMNPFNDSKYFHSVCFITDYNNQTNVEVCELGIDNYPLPDINTTHPTVRDLHTSWIKSLVANYSIDGLRVDTVKHVEQNFWPLFNEAAGVYCVGEVYDGDVGYLCPYQEYMDGLLSYASYFQLTKFFSDTSATSEDLVGQIENQNEQCKDTTLLGSFSENHDQPRFGSYTDDLTLAKNIITYTMLADGIPIIYQGQEQHFYGGTDPYDREPLWPTNYNKSSPLYVLIKRLNAIRSLAIVRSPTYATNQTQVAYSDPHNIAFRKGDPSDMVLMVLNNIGETAENYVVEMKNVGFKANLTVTDVFTCRNVTVDGNGDMDVPFLSGLPSVWYPFNLLSGTGWCGQY
;
A
#
# COMPACT_ATOMS: atom_id res chain seq x y z
N MET A 1 9.07 32.68 7.65
CA MET A 1 10.26 32.07 8.32
C MET A 1 10.78 32.85 9.54
N LEU A 2 11.32 34.08 9.43
CA LEU A 2 11.90 34.78 10.61
C LEU A 2 10.85 35.06 11.71
N GLY A 3 11.03 34.41 12.87
CA GLY A 3 10.22 34.60 14.09
C GLY A 3 8.99 33.67 14.22
N ALA A 4 8.60 32.95 13.16
CA ALA A 4 7.45 32.04 13.17
C ALA A 4 7.84 30.56 13.16
N ALA A 5 8.99 30.21 12.58
CA ALA A 5 9.50 28.86 12.50
C ALA A 5 10.32 28.49 13.76
N THR A 6 9.67 27.86 14.74
CA THR A 6 10.32 27.42 15.99
C THR A 6 10.92 26.02 15.88
N PRO A 7 11.89 25.65 16.74
CA PRO A 7 12.40 24.28 16.85
C PRO A 7 11.30 23.21 16.97
N ALA A 8 10.31 23.45 17.84
CA ALA A 8 9.20 22.53 18.05
C ALA A 8 8.31 22.38 16.81
N LEU A 9 8.05 23.48 16.08
CA LEU A 9 7.29 23.44 14.85
C LEU A 9 8.00 22.62 13.76
N ALA A 10 9.29 22.88 13.55
CA ALA A 10 10.09 22.19 12.53
C ALA A 10 10.17 20.67 12.82
N ILE A 11 10.37 20.28 14.08
CA ILE A 11 10.35 18.87 14.46
C ILE A 11 8.96 18.25 14.31
N SER A 12 7.89 18.95 14.71
CA SER A 12 6.52 18.44 14.58
C SER A 12 6.15 18.12 13.13
N VAL A 13 6.55 18.96 12.17
CA VAL A 13 6.34 18.71 10.74
C VAL A 13 7.13 17.48 10.27
N SER A 14 8.37 17.36 10.73
CA SER A 14 9.26 16.26 10.32
C SER A 14 8.81 14.91 10.89
N ARG A 15 8.32 14.89 12.12
CA ARG A 15 7.71 13.69 12.75
C ARG A 15 6.49 13.18 11.99
N ALA A 16 5.69 14.09 11.44
CA ALA A 16 4.50 13.77 10.66
C ALA A 16 4.79 13.37 9.21
N GLY A 17 6.05 13.24 8.80
CA GLY A 17 6.46 12.79 7.47
C GLY A 17 6.81 13.92 6.47
N GLY A 18 6.59 15.18 6.84
CA GLY A 18 7.06 16.35 6.08
C GLY A 18 8.54 16.69 6.32
N ILE A 19 8.98 17.86 5.85
CA ILE A 19 10.28 18.44 6.23
C ILE A 19 10.07 19.83 6.83
N GLY A 20 10.35 19.95 8.13
CA GLY A 20 10.27 21.23 8.82
C GLY A 20 11.48 22.11 8.53
N PHE A 21 11.28 23.43 8.44
CA PHE A 21 12.35 24.39 8.20
C PHE A 21 12.50 25.38 9.35
N LEU A 22 13.74 25.71 9.71
CA LEU A 22 14.08 26.86 10.55
C LEU A 22 14.49 28.06 9.71
N ALA A 23 14.33 29.25 10.28
CA ALA A 23 14.88 30.46 9.69
C ALA A 23 16.36 30.61 10.07
N GLY A 24 17.23 30.71 9.06
CA GLY A 24 18.67 30.86 9.26
C GLY A 24 19.08 32.19 9.89
N GLY A 25 18.42 33.29 9.51
CA GLY A 25 18.79 34.63 9.99
C GLY A 25 20.20 35.05 9.56
N ASN A 26 20.75 36.07 10.24
CA ASN A 26 22.07 36.65 9.90
C ASN A 26 23.09 36.53 11.04
N ASN A 27 22.73 35.86 12.14
CA ASN A 27 23.55 35.72 13.33
C ASN A 27 23.68 34.24 13.68
N MET A 28 24.90 33.72 13.56
CA MET A 28 25.18 32.32 13.86
C MET A 28 24.92 31.94 15.32
N ALA A 29 25.10 32.85 16.29
CA ALA A 29 24.86 32.52 17.70
C ALA A 29 23.37 32.21 17.98
N ASP A 30 22.46 33.00 17.41
CA ASP A 30 21.01 32.78 17.54
C ASP A 30 20.57 31.51 16.77
N LEU A 31 21.13 31.29 15.58
CA LEU A 31 20.86 30.08 14.80
C LEU A 31 21.38 28.82 15.51
N ASP A 32 22.58 28.88 16.08
CA ASP A 32 23.22 27.77 16.82
C ASP A 32 22.40 27.38 18.05
N GLU A 33 21.86 28.35 18.78
CA GLU A 33 20.97 28.10 19.92
C GLU A 33 19.69 27.38 19.47
N LYS A 34 19.06 27.83 18.39
CA LYS A 34 17.87 27.18 17.83
C LYS A 34 18.15 25.78 17.33
N LEU A 35 19.28 25.56 16.66
CA LEU A 35 19.68 24.23 16.15
C LEU A 35 20.02 23.27 17.29
N LYS A 36 20.67 23.75 18.36
CA LYS A 36 20.86 22.95 19.58
C LYS A 36 19.54 22.60 20.25
N ALA A 37 18.62 23.55 20.34
CA ALA A 37 17.28 23.30 20.86
C ALA A 37 16.54 22.27 20.00
N THR A 38 16.60 22.39 18.67
CA THR A 38 16.05 21.39 17.75
C THR A 38 16.66 20.02 17.98
N ASN A 39 17.99 19.93 18.07
CA ASN A 39 18.67 18.66 18.31
C ASN A 39 18.27 18.02 19.65
N SER A 40 18.04 18.83 20.69
CA SER A 40 17.57 18.35 22.00
C SER A 40 16.12 17.83 21.99
N LEU A 41 15.31 18.25 21.01
CA LEU A 41 13.94 17.78 20.83
C LEU A 41 13.86 16.46 20.03
N ILE A 42 14.98 16.00 19.46
CA ILE A 42 15.07 14.75 18.72
C ILE A 42 15.32 13.61 19.70
N THR A 43 14.27 12.85 19.97
CA THR A 43 14.34 11.51 20.55
C THR A 43 14.49 10.50 19.41
N THR A 44 15.34 9.49 19.59
CA THR A 44 15.87 8.60 18.53
C THR A 44 14.84 7.74 17.76
N HIS A 45 13.52 7.90 17.97
CA HIS A 45 12.48 7.03 17.40
C HIS A 45 11.23 7.73 16.83
N ASP A 46 11.22 9.06 16.60
CA ASP A 46 9.95 9.77 16.29
C ASP A 46 9.73 10.23 14.84
N ILE A 47 10.63 9.94 13.89
CA ILE A 47 10.56 10.53 12.54
C ILE A 47 10.18 9.49 11.50
N LYS A 48 8.97 9.60 10.95
CA LYS A 48 8.35 8.65 10.00
C LYS A 48 9.02 8.56 8.62
N ASN A 49 10.03 9.39 8.30
CA ASN A 49 10.58 9.51 6.94
C ASN A 49 12.04 9.04 6.84
N ASP A 50 12.23 7.83 6.30
CA ASP A 50 13.54 7.17 6.20
C ASP A 50 14.54 7.84 5.23
N ARG A 51 14.06 8.70 4.31
CA ARG A 51 14.94 9.37 3.32
C ARG A 51 15.87 10.43 3.93
N PHE A 52 15.59 10.87 5.16
CA PHE A 52 16.35 11.92 5.83
C PHE A 52 16.89 11.51 7.20
N THR A 53 16.68 10.26 7.62
CA THR A 53 17.15 9.68 8.89
C THR A 53 18.42 8.87 8.68
N THR A 54 19.51 9.57 8.36
CA THR A 54 20.85 9.02 8.61
C THR A 54 21.31 9.51 9.97
N SER A 55 21.98 8.66 10.76
CA SER A 55 22.41 9.01 12.13
C SER A 55 23.38 10.21 12.20
N ASP A 56 23.81 10.74 11.05
CA ASP A 56 24.76 11.84 10.91
C ASP A 56 24.14 13.19 10.45
N ARG A 57 22.80 13.32 10.39
CA ARG A 57 22.11 14.55 9.94
C ARG A 57 20.97 14.99 10.85
N LEU A 58 20.71 16.30 10.85
CA LEU A 58 19.55 16.88 11.51
C LEU A 58 18.34 16.82 10.55
N PRO A 59 17.21 16.19 10.93
CA PRO A 59 16.06 15.86 10.08
C PRO A 59 15.13 17.06 9.85
N ILE A 60 15.72 18.24 9.66
CA ILE A 60 15.05 19.50 9.33
C ILE A 60 15.88 20.24 8.28
N GLY A 61 15.28 21.22 7.61
CA GLY A 61 15.99 22.17 6.77
C GLY A 61 16.24 23.53 7.43
N ILE A 62 17.09 24.34 6.80
CA ILE A 62 17.32 25.74 7.18
C ILE A 62 17.14 26.64 5.97
N GLY A 63 16.31 27.69 6.09
CA GLY A 63 16.08 28.67 5.03
C GLY A 63 16.86 29.97 5.23
N PHE A 64 17.57 30.42 4.19
CA PHE A 64 18.38 31.64 4.17
C PHE A 64 17.87 32.65 3.15
N GLN A 65 17.78 33.91 3.58
CA GLN A 65 17.53 35.06 2.71
C GLN A 65 18.86 35.61 2.22
N ASN A 66 19.24 35.28 0.98
CA ASN A 66 20.59 35.51 0.46
C ASN A 66 20.97 37.00 0.36
N TRP A 67 20.01 37.92 0.19
CA TRP A 67 20.31 39.35 0.12
C TRP A 67 20.81 39.95 1.45
N GLY A 68 20.41 39.36 2.58
CA GLY A 68 20.68 39.86 3.92
C GLY A 68 21.63 38.98 4.73
N CYS A 69 21.70 37.67 4.42
CA CYS A 69 22.53 36.71 5.12
C CYS A 69 23.93 36.61 4.53
N LYS A 70 24.94 36.48 5.39
CA LYS A 70 26.32 36.16 4.99
C LYS A 70 26.44 34.66 4.77
N ILE A 71 27.07 34.26 3.66
CA ILE A 71 27.31 32.85 3.32
C ILE A 71 28.01 32.10 4.45
N ASP A 72 28.95 32.74 5.15
CA ASP A 72 29.68 32.16 6.30
C ASP A 72 28.75 31.58 7.38
N VAL A 73 27.62 32.23 7.65
CA VAL A 73 26.64 31.75 8.65
C VAL A 73 26.01 30.43 8.17
N ALA A 74 25.69 30.34 6.88
CA ALA A 74 25.12 29.13 6.31
C ALA A 74 26.14 28.00 6.22
N LEU A 75 27.40 28.31 5.88
CA LEU A 75 28.48 27.33 5.84
C LEU A 75 28.78 26.77 7.23
N GLU A 76 28.93 27.64 8.23
CA GLU A 76 29.18 27.23 9.61
C GLU A 76 28.02 26.38 10.17
N ALA A 77 26.77 26.79 9.93
CA ALA A 77 25.61 26.00 10.35
C ALA A 77 25.53 24.63 9.66
N THR A 78 25.85 24.58 8.36
CA THR A 78 25.81 23.35 7.57
C THR A 78 26.91 22.39 8.02
N GLU A 79 28.13 22.87 8.20
CA GLU A 79 29.27 22.07 8.65
C GLU A 79 29.04 21.51 10.06
N LYS A 80 28.55 22.35 10.97
CA LYS A 80 28.39 22.02 12.39
C LYS A 80 27.19 21.13 12.68
N HIS A 81 26.03 21.40 12.07
CA HIS A 81 24.75 20.76 12.43
C HIS A 81 24.20 19.83 11.36
N ARG A 82 24.72 19.88 10.13
CA ARG A 82 24.36 18.98 9.02
C ARG A 82 22.83 18.81 8.83
N PRO A 83 22.09 19.89 8.58
CA PRO A 83 20.66 19.80 8.29
C PRO A 83 20.40 18.99 7.02
N SER A 84 19.24 18.37 6.88
CA SER A 84 18.87 17.60 5.70
C SER A 84 18.78 18.44 4.43
N ALA A 85 18.42 19.73 4.56
CA ALA A 85 18.30 20.65 3.43
C ALA A 85 18.67 22.09 3.78
N ILE A 86 19.21 22.81 2.80
CA ILE A 86 19.37 24.27 2.84
C ILE A 86 18.50 24.89 1.75
N TRP A 87 17.60 25.79 2.15
CA TRP A 87 16.71 26.51 1.26
C TRP A 87 17.24 27.93 1.02
N LEU A 88 17.56 28.24 -0.23
CA LEU A 88 18.05 29.53 -0.69
C LEU A 88 16.91 30.36 -1.30
N TYR A 89 16.80 31.61 -0.88
CA TYR A 89 15.76 32.53 -1.35
C TYR A 89 16.26 33.98 -1.44
N ALA A 90 15.77 34.68 -2.46
CA ALA A 90 15.98 36.10 -2.71
C ALA A 90 17.46 36.52 -2.75
N PRO A 91 18.25 35.99 -3.72
CA PRO A 91 19.58 36.53 -3.99
C PRO A 91 19.50 37.95 -4.57
N LYS A 92 20.58 38.72 -4.45
CA LYS A 92 20.67 40.02 -5.13
C LYS A 92 20.78 39.81 -6.64
N LYS A 93 21.50 38.76 -7.05
CA LYS A 93 21.64 38.29 -8.43
C LYS A 93 21.62 36.76 -8.45
N ASN A 94 20.97 36.16 -9.45
CA ASN A 94 20.88 34.69 -9.53
C ASN A 94 22.26 34.03 -9.61
N GLU A 95 23.24 34.70 -10.21
CA GLU A 95 24.63 34.22 -10.30
C GLU A 95 25.29 34.04 -8.93
N ASP A 96 24.84 34.77 -7.89
CA ASP A 96 25.35 34.63 -6.52
C ASP A 96 25.07 33.21 -6.00
N LEU A 97 23.99 32.56 -6.45
CA LEU A 97 23.62 31.21 -6.02
C LEU A 97 24.64 30.15 -6.43
N LYS A 98 25.44 30.40 -7.48
CA LYS A 98 26.52 29.50 -7.91
C LYS A 98 27.55 29.31 -6.80
N GLU A 99 27.94 30.40 -6.13
CA GLU A 99 28.89 30.34 -5.03
C GLU A 99 28.27 29.64 -3.82
N TRP A 100 27.05 30.02 -3.45
CA TRP A 100 26.31 29.40 -2.34
C TRP A 100 26.19 27.88 -2.52
N ALA A 101 25.70 27.43 -3.67
CA ALA A 101 25.47 26.02 -3.92
C ALA A 101 26.77 25.21 -3.98
N ARG A 102 27.85 25.79 -4.55
CA ARG A 102 29.18 25.16 -4.59
C ARG A 102 29.76 24.99 -3.18
N GLU A 103 29.77 26.06 -2.38
CA GLU A 103 30.38 26.04 -1.04
C GLU A 103 29.57 25.18 -0.07
N LEU A 104 28.23 25.23 -0.10
CA LEU A 104 27.38 24.36 0.73
C LEU A 104 27.60 22.87 0.45
N ARG A 105 27.75 22.50 -0.83
CA ARG A 105 28.09 21.12 -1.22
C ARG A 105 29.50 20.73 -0.80
N SER A 106 30.45 21.67 -0.86
CA SER A 106 31.82 21.45 -0.41
C SER A 106 31.87 21.14 1.09
N VAL A 107 31.29 22.00 1.94
CA VAL A 107 31.33 21.83 3.41
C VAL A 107 30.50 20.63 3.90
N SER A 108 29.49 20.21 3.13
CA SER A 108 28.68 19.03 3.45
C SER A 108 29.14 17.74 2.78
N ASN A 109 30.15 17.77 1.92
CA ASN A 109 30.52 16.66 1.04
C ASN A 109 29.31 16.11 0.23
N GLY A 110 28.48 17.03 -0.27
CA GLY A 110 27.26 16.71 -1.03
C GLY A 110 26.14 16.05 -0.22
N LYS A 111 26.26 15.98 1.11
CA LYS A 111 25.25 15.33 1.96
C LYS A 111 24.02 16.20 2.20
N VAL A 112 24.14 17.53 2.12
CA VAL A 112 23.01 18.43 2.38
C VAL A 112 22.36 18.85 1.07
N SER A 113 21.05 18.65 0.97
CA SER A 113 20.26 18.99 -0.23
C SER A 113 20.14 20.51 -0.38
N VAL A 114 20.37 21.05 -1.58
CA VAL A 114 20.27 22.49 -1.86
C VAL A 114 18.97 22.77 -2.60
N TRP A 115 18.07 23.48 -1.94
CA TRP A 115 16.75 23.85 -2.45
C TRP A 115 16.79 25.32 -2.86
N VAL A 116 16.22 25.65 -4.02
CA VAL A 116 16.17 27.03 -4.49
C VAL A 116 14.75 27.41 -4.85
N GLN A 117 14.31 28.55 -4.33
CA GLN A 117 12.99 29.10 -4.61
C GLN A 117 13.02 30.11 -5.74
N VAL A 118 12.11 29.94 -6.70
CA VAL A 118 11.99 30.74 -7.93
C VAL A 118 10.54 31.17 -8.16
N GLY A 119 10.33 32.30 -8.84
CA GLY A 119 8.99 32.84 -9.09
C GLY A 119 8.65 33.03 -10.57
N THR A 120 9.53 32.64 -11.49
CA THR A 120 9.29 32.67 -12.95
C THR A 120 9.97 31.49 -13.64
N VAL A 121 9.51 31.11 -14.84
CA VAL A 121 10.16 30.11 -15.70
C VAL A 121 11.61 30.49 -16.01
N LYS A 122 11.86 31.78 -16.30
CA LYS A 122 13.22 32.27 -16.56
C LYS A 122 14.14 32.05 -15.35
N GLU A 123 13.70 32.42 -14.15
CA GLU A 123 14.50 32.18 -12.94
C GLU A 123 14.75 30.68 -12.70
N ALA A 124 13.76 29.82 -12.93
CA ALA A 124 13.95 28.37 -12.83
C ALA A 124 15.08 27.89 -13.75
N MET A 125 15.08 28.33 -15.02
CA MET A 125 16.11 27.95 -15.99
C MET A 125 17.49 28.50 -15.64
N ASP A 126 17.57 29.77 -15.24
CA ASP A 126 18.83 30.41 -14.83
C ASP A 126 19.42 29.71 -13.59
N VAL A 127 18.57 29.36 -12.61
CA VAL A 127 18.98 28.70 -11.36
C VAL A 127 19.50 27.28 -11.63
N ILE A 128 18.88 26.55 -12.55
CA ILE A 128 19.37 25.22 -12.95
C ILE A 128 20.79 25.32 -13.50
N ASP A 129 21.04 26.27 -14.39
CA ASP A 129 22.36 26.46 -14.99
C ASP A 129 23.42 26.94 -14.01
N THR A 130 23.02 27.75 -13.03
CA THR A 130 23.96 28.41 -12.12
C THR A 130 24.22 27.62 -10.84
N ALA A 131 23.18 27.02 -10.26
CA ALA A 131 23.22 26.40 -8.93
C ALA A 131 22.98 24.89 -8.94
N ASN A 132 22.46 24.32 -10.04
CA ASN A 132 22.09 22.92 -10.17
C ASN A 132 21.33 22.41 -8.93
N PRO A 133 20.13 22.94 -8.62
CA PRO A 133 19.44 22.67 -7.37
C PRO A 133 18.98 21.21 -7.28
N ASP A 134 18.96 20.68 -6.07
CA ASP A 134 18.42 19.34 -5.80
C ASP A 134 16.88 19.34 -5.77
N VAL A 135 16.27 20.49 -5.47
CA VAL A 135 14.82 20.74 -5.48
C VAL A 135 14.54 22.18 -5.90
N LEU A 136 13.53 22.37 -6.76
CA LEU A 136 13.00 23.69 -7.09
C LEU A 136 11.71 23.96 -6.32
N VAL A 137 11.67 25.08 -5.60
CA VAL A 137 10.43 25.57 -4.96
C VAL A 137 9.81 26.65 -5.84
N ILE A 138 8.66 26.34 -6.44
CA ILE A 138 7.98 27.21 -7.38
C ILE A 138 6.98 28.07 -6.61
N GLN A 139 7.30 29.37 -6.47
CA GLN A 139 6.47 30.30 -5.71
C GLN A 139 5.58 31.14 -6.62
N GLY A 140 4.27 30.91 -6.55
CA GLY A 140 3.28 31.74 -7.22
C GLY A 140 2.97 33.03 -6.47
N THR A 141 2.34 34.00 -7.16
CA THR A 141 1.95 35.30 -6.57
C THR A 141 0.91 35.18 -5.44
N ASP A 142 0.24 34.03 -5.35
CA ASP A 142 -0.73 33.64 -4.32
C ASP A 142 -0.10 33.35 -2.95
N ALA A 143 1.22 33.12 -2.91
CA ALA A 143 1.95 32.83 -1.69
C ALA A 143 1.89 34.00 -0.70
N GLY A 144 1.85 33.66 0.59
CA GLY A 144 2.09 34.60 1.67
C GLY A 144 3.58 34.88 1.81
N GLY A 145 3.91 36.02 2.43
CA GLY A 145 5.31 36.39 2.65
C GLY A 145 5.93 37.06 1.44
N HIS A 146 7.26 37.16 1.47
CA HIS A 146 8.01 37.74 0.37
C HIS A 146 7.99 36.83 -0.86
N GLY A 147 7.85 37.47 -2.03
CA GLY A 147 7.91 36.84 -3.35
C GLY A 147 8.25 37.89 -4.39
N LEU A 148 8.40 37.48 -5.65
CA LEU A 148 8.54 38.45 -6.73
C LEU A 148 7.31 39.35 -6.82
N ALA A 149 7.54 40.65 -6.99
CA ALA A 149 6.49 41.65 -7.19
C ALA A 149 5.67 41.38 -8.48
N ARG A 150 6.27 40.68 -9.44
CA ARG A 150 5.63 40.22 -10.68
C ARG A 150 5.88 38.72 -10.87
N SER A 151 4.82 37.94 -10.72
CA SER A 151 4.82 36.49 -10.91
C SER A 151 3.40 36.03 -11.26
N ALA A 152 3.27 34.87 -11.89
CA ALA A 152 2.00 34.23 -12.18
C ALA A 152 1.43 33.54 -10.92
N SER A 153 0.14 33.18 -10.97
CA SER A 153 -0.47 32.30 -9.96
C SER A 153 0.22 30.93 -9.97
N ILE A 154 0.22 30.22 -8.84
CA ILE A 154 0.79 28.87 -8.79
C ILE A 154 0.14 27.92 -9.81
N ILE A 155 -1.15 28.15 -10.13
CA ILE A 155 -1.92 27.34 -11.08
C ILE A 155 -1.33 27.41 -12.50
N SER A 156 -0.77 28.56 -12.89
CA SER A 156 -0.17 28.75 -14.21
C SER A 156 1.34 28.55 -14.18
N LEU A 157 2.00 29.08 -13.14
CA LEU A 157 3.46 29.07 -13.05
C LEU A 157 4.03 27.65 -12.98
N LEU A 158 3.40 26.77 -12.20
CA LEU A 158 3.92 25.42 -11.98
C LEU A 158 3.95 24.57 -13.26
N PRO A 159 2.84 24.42 -14.02
CA PRO A 159 2.89 23.67 -15.26
C PRO A 159 3.80 24.34 -16.31
N GLU A 160 3.84 25.68 -16.39
CA GLU A 160 4.76 26.37 -17.30
C GLU A 160 6.24 26.06 -16.99
N VAL A 161 6.60 25.95 -15.71
CA VAL A 161 7.96 25.52 -15.32
C VAL A 161 8.17 24.04 -15.65
N SER A 162 7.19 23.18 -15.34
CA SER A 162 7.25 21.74 -15.62
C SER A 162 7.48 21.46 -17.11
N ASP A 163 6.65 22.05 -17.97
CA ASP A 163 6.74 21.89 -19.42
C ASP A 163 8.08 22.40 -19.96
N ALA A 164 8.55 23.54 -19.45
CA ALA A 164 9.83 24.10 -19.87
C ALA A 164 11.03 23.23 -19.43
N LEU A 165 10.91 22.44 -18.36
CA LEU A 165 11.92 21.44 -17.97
C LEU A 165 11.86 20.21 -18.86
N GLU A 166 10.65 19.77 -19.23
CA GLU A 166 10.47 18.65 -20.17
C GLU A 166 11.10 18.95 -21.53
N ASP A 167 10.87 20.15 -22.06
CA ASP A 167 11.43 20.64 -23.32
C ASP A 167 12.98 20.70 -23.30
N ARG A 168 13.57 20.86 -22.11
CA ARG A 168 15.02 20.96 -21.92
C ARG A 168 15.72 19.60 -21.97
N GLY A 169 14.98 18.49 -21.87
CA GLY A 169 15.48 17.13 -22.00
C GLY A 169 15.57 16.34 -20.69
N ARG A 170 15.85 15.03 -20.82
CA ARG A 170 15.70 14.02 -19.76
C ARG A 170 16.52 14.27 -18.49
N ASP A 171 17.65 14.96 -18.59
CA ASP A 171 18.54 15.20 -17.44
C ASP A 171 17.92 16.13 -16.38
N PHE A 172 16.96 16.98 -16.79
CA PHE A 172 16.30 17.95 -15.91
C PHE A 172 14.86 17.58 -15.55
N GLN A 173 14.28 16.57 -16.22
CA GLN A 173 12.92 16.06 -15.95
C GLN A 173 12.75 15.50 -14.53
N ASN A 174 13.85 15.12 -13.88
CA ASN A 174 13.80 14.48 -12.57
C ASN A 174 13.99 15.44 -11.38
N ILE A 175 14.14 16.76 -11.62
CA ILE A 175 14.26 17.74 -10.51
C ILE A 175 12.88 17.86 -9.83
N PRO A 176 12.74 17.50 -8.54
CA PRO A 176 11.47 17.62 -7.84
C PRO A 176 11.00 19.08 -7.76
N LEU A 177 9.71 19.29 -8.05
CA LEU A 177 9.06 20.61 -7.99
C LEU A 177 8.17 20.69 -6.76
N LEU A 178 8.40 21.68 -5.90
CA LEU A 178 7.52 21.95 -4.75
C LEU A 178 6.67 23.20 -5.03
N ALA A 179 5.36 23.06 -4.94
CA ALA A 179 4.43 24.17 -5.16
C ALA A 179 4.30 25.03 -3.90
N ALA A 180 4.51 26.34 -4.05
CA ALA A 180 4.34 27.31 -2.97
C ALA A 180 3.40 28.45 -3.41
N GLY A 181 2.15 28.44 -2.95
CA GLY A 181 1.24 29.57 -3.20
C GLY A 181 -0.23 29.28 -2.95
N GLY A 182 -0.84 29.95 -1.98
CA GLY A 182 -2.29 29.82 -1.72
C GLY A 182 -2.77 28.44 -1.24
N ILE A 183 -1.86 27.50 -0.96
CA ILE A 183 -2.16 26.13 -0.51
C ILE A 183 -2.38 26.14 1.01
N MET A 184 -3.57 25.74 1.46
CA MET A 184 -3.97 25.81 2.88
C MET A 184 -4.65 24.54 3.41
N ASP A 185 -5.02 23.60 2.53
CA ASP A 185 -5.69 22.33 2.87
C ASP A 185 -5.41 21.26 1.79
N GLY A 186 -6.00 20.06 1.93
CA GLY A 186 -5.78 18.94 1.03
C GLY A 186 -6.18 19.20 -0.43
N ARG A 187 -7.15 20.07 -0.68
CA ARG A 187 -7.54 20.45 -2.05
C ARG A 187 -6.43 21.21 -2.77
N GLY A 188 -5.79 22.12 -2.06
CA GLY A 188 -4.65 22.87 -2.59
C GLY A 188 -3.47 21.96 -2.91
N VAL A 189 -3.19 20.97 -2.05
CA VAL A 189 -2.13 19.97 -2.27
C VAL A 189 -2.49 19.06 -3.46
N ALA A 190 -3.72 18.55 -3.51
CA ALA A 190 -4.20 17.74 -4.63
C ALA A 190 -4.10 18.48 -5.98
N ALA A 191 -4.47 19.77 -6.01
CA ALA A 191 -4.34 20.61 -7.19
C ALA A 191 -2.87 20.80 -7.59
N ALA A 192 -1.99 21.09 -6.64
CA ALA A 192 -0.55 21.24 -6.90
C ALA A 192 0.06 19.96 -7.48
N LEU A 193 -0.23 18.80 -6.89
CA LEU A 193 0.23 17.51 -7.41
C LEU A 193 -0.30 17.24 -8.83
N SER A 194 -1.57 17.57 -9.08
CA SER A 194 -2.19 17.43 -10.42
C SER A 194 -1.58 18.37 -11.47
N LEU A 195 -0.95 19.46 -11.04
CA LEU A 195 -0.25 20.43 -11.90
C LEU A 195 1.23 20.09 -12.13
N GLY A 196 1.72 18.96 -11.61
CA GLY A 196 3.10 18.50 -11.79
C GLY A 196 4.02 18.71 -10.58
N ALA A 197 3.49 19.10 -9.42
CA ALA A 197 4.32 19.16 -8.21
C ALA A 197 4.64 17.75 -7.68
N THR A 198 5.81 17.59 -7.08
CA THR A 198 6.16 16.45 -6.22
C THR A 198 5.68 16.66 -4.78
N GLY A 199 5.41 17.90 -4.37
CA GLY A 199 4.93 18.24 -3.04
C GLY A 199 4.53 19.71 -2.93
N ALA A 200 4.10 20.12 -1.74
CA ALA A 200 3.58 21.47 -1.48
C ALA A 200 4.23 22.12 -0.26
N VAL A 201 4.25 23.45 -0.26
CA VAL A 201 4.75 24.30 0.83
C VAL A 201 3.59 25.08 1.43
N MET A 202 3.46 25.03 2.76
CA MET A 202 2.37 25.66 3.49
C MET A 202 2.88 26.56 4.62
N GLU A 203 2.25 27.73 4.78
CA GLU A 203 2.45 28.65 5.92
C GLU A 203 1.06 29.03 6.46
N LEU A 204 0.80 28.76 7.74
CA LEU A 204 -0.55 28.79 8.31
C LEU A 204 -0.75 30.02 9.20
N LEU A 205 -1.73 30.84 8.86
CA LEU A 205 -2.23 31.95 9.68
C LEU A 205 -3.75 31.99 9.57
N ARG A 206 -4.46 32.33 10.64
CA ARG A 206 -5.93 32.40 10.58
C ARG A 206 -6.39 33.76 10.06
N ALA A 207 -7.13 33.77 8.95
CA ALA A 207 -7.91 34.92 8.48
C ALA A 207 -9.15 34.44 7.71
N VAL A 208 -10.08 35.34 7.39
CA VAL A 208 -11.31 35.05 6.64
C VAL A 208 -11.26 35.80 5.31
N ASP A 209 -11.71 35.15 4.23
CA ASP A 209 -11.78 35.73 2.88
C ASP A 209 -10.42 36.24 2.35
N GLY A 210 -9.52 35.30 2.04
CA GLY A 210 -8.10 35.59 1.81
C GLY A 210 -7.76 36.47 0.61
N GLY A 211 -8.58 36.44 -0.45
CA GLY A 211 -8.35 37.22 -1.66
C GLY A 211 -8.57 38.73 -1.48
N VAL A 212 -9.50 39.11 -0.61
CA VAL A 212 -9.79 40.53 -0.29
C VAL A 212 -9.07 41.00 0.98
N SER A 213 -8.76 40.08 1.89
CA SER A 213 -8.07 40.39 3.14
C SER A 213 -6.55 40.35 3.03
N THR A 214 -5.98 40.00 1.87
CA THR A 214 -4.53 40.06 1.63
C THR A 214 -4.18 40.94 0.44
N GLY A 215 -2.98 41.52 0.45
CA GLY A 215 -2.48 42.30 -0.68
C GLY A 215 -0.96 42.36 -0.68
N ARG A 216 -0.40 42.66 -1.86
CA ARG A 216 1.04 42.90 -2.02
C ARG A 216 1.37 44.35 -1.70
N SER A 217 2.30 44.54 -0.77
CA SER A 217 2.81 45.87 -0.39
C SER A 217 4.14 45.72 0.34
N THR A 218 4.99 46.74 0.26
CA THR A 218 6.19 46.85 1.11
C THR A 218 5.88 47.49 2.47
N LEU A 219 4.62 47.86 2.75
CA LEU A 219 4.21 48.53 3.98
C LEU A 219 4.60 47.74 5.23
N CYS A 220 4.42 46.42 5.22
CA CYS A 220 4.78 45.55 6.34
C CYS A 220 6.27 45.67 6.72
N ASP A 221 7.15 45.76 5.72
CA ASP A 221 8.57 45.93 5.93
C ASP A 221 8.90 47.31 6.50
N ARG A 222 8.27 48.37 5.96
CA ARG A 222 8.46 49.74 6.44
C ARG A 222 7.97 49.92 7.88
N LEU A 223 6.84 49.32 8.24
CA LEU A 223 6.31 49.31 9.61
C LEU A 223 7.22 48.56 10.58
N LYS A 224 7.77 47.40 10.17
CA LYS A 224 8.74 46.61 10.94
C LYS A 224 10.16 47.19 10.88
N THR A 225 10.38 48.27 10.15
CA THR A 225 11.68 48.88 9.88
C THR A 225 12.71 47.94 9.26
N THR A 226 12.24 46.91 8.55
CA THR A 226 13.08 46.01 7.75
C THR A 226 13.36 46.69 6.41
N ILE A 227 14.61 47.05 6.15
CA ILE A 227 15.03 47.78 4.95
C ILE A 227 16.07 46.97 4.17
N GLY A 228 16.09 47.13 2.84
CA GLY A 228 17.15 46.57 1.98
C GLY A 228 16.77 45.37 1.12
N TRP A 229 15.49 44.98 1.06
CA TRP A 229 15.01 44.01 0.08
C TRP A 229 15.35 44.46 -1.35
N PRO A 230 15.82 43.56 -2.24
CA PRO A 230 15.98 43.88 -3.65
C PRO A 230 14.65 44.35 -4.26
N PRO A 231 14.65 45.33 -5.17
CA PRO A 231 13.44 46.03 -5.62
C PRO A 231 12.45 45.14 -6.38
N GLN A 232 12.88 43.96 -6.85
CA GLN A 232 12.02 42.97 -7.49
C GLN A 232 11.16 42.15 -6.51
N TYR A 233 11.39 42.25 -5.21
CA TYR A 233 10.63 41.55 -4.17
C TYR A 233 9.69 42.49 -3.41
N ASP A 234 8.49 42.01 -3.13
CA ASP A 234 7.57 42.60 -2.17
C ASP A 234 6.91 41.50 -1.32
N GLY A 235 6.09 41.87 -0.34
CA GLY A 235 5.42 40.93 0.56
C GLY A 235 3.91 40.90 0.35
N ARG A 236 3.31 39.71 0.36
CA ARG A 236 1.85 39.57 0.51
C ARG A 236 1.47 39.37 1.98
N ALA A 237 0.66 40.29 2.49
CA ALA A 237 0.26 40.34 3.89
C ALA A 237 -1.23 40.63 4.06
N LEU A 238 -1.73 40.43 5.29
CA LEU A 238 -3.08 40.83 5.67
C LEU A 238 -3.24 42.35 5.57
N LEU A 239 -4.29 42.78 4.87
CA LEU A 239 -4.73 44.15 4.80
C LEU A 239 -5.45 44.52 6.10
N ASN A 240 -5.06 45.65 6.67
CA ASN A 240 -5.52 46.11 7.98
C ASN A 240 -5.60 47.64 7.99
N LYS A 241 -5.83 48.24 9.17
CA LYS A 241 -5.97 49.69 9.29
C LYS A 241 -4.75 50.48 8.78
N ALA A 242 -3.55 49.94 8.94
CA ALA A 242 -2.33 50.59 8.46
C ALA A 242 -2.31 50.70 6.92
N HIS A 243 -2.87 49.71 6.21
CA HIS A 243 -2.98 49.73 4.75
C HIS A 243 -4.05 50.71 4.26
N GLU A 244 -5.17 50.83 4.97
CA GLU A 244 -6.20 51.83 4.66
C GLU A 244 -5.66 53.25 4.81
N ASP A 245 -4.91 53.50 5.89
CA ASP A 245 -4.35 54.82 6.16
C ASP A 245 -3.27 55.20 5.13
N GLU A 246 -2.44 54.24 4.70
CA GLU A 246 -1.52 54.44 3.58
C GLU A 246 -2.28 54.83 2.30
N LYS A 247 -3.36 54.10 1.96
CA LYS A 247 -4.22 54.43 0.81
C LYS A 247 -4.88 55.80 0.94
N ALA A 248 -5.18 56.25 2.16
CA ALA A 248 -5.70 57.58 2.45
C ALA A 248 -4.63 58.69 2.43
N GLY A 249 -3.37 58.36 2.15
CA GLY A 249 -2.26 59.31 2.03
C GLY A 249 -1.50 59.59 3.33
N MET A 250 -1.66 58.76 4.37
CA MET A 250 -0.87 58.86 5.59
C MET A 250 0.62 58.67 5.30
N LYS A 251 1.46 59.54 5.86
CA LYS A 251 2.92 59.42 5.73
C LYS A 251 3.45 58.25 6.56
N ASP A 252 4.46 57.56 6.03
CA ASP A 252 5.08 56.38 6.66
C ASP A 252 5.54 56.62 8.09
N ASN A 253 6.13 57.78 8.40
CA ASN A 253 6.61 58.10 9.75
C ASN A 253 5.50 58.06 10.79
N GLU A 254 4.30 58.53 10.43
CA GLU A 254 3.13 58.49 11.30
C GLU A 254 2.53 57.08 11.39
N ASN A 255 2.49 56.34 10.27
CA ASN A 255 1.99 54.97 10.26
C ASN A 255 2.89 54.03 11.12
N VAL A 256 4.21 54.20 11.05
CA VAL A 256 5.19 53.51 11.90
C VAL A 256 4.99 53.85 13.38
N ARG A 257 4.74 55.13 13.71
CA ARG A 257 4.47 55.54 15.09
C ARG A 257 3.23 54.83 15.65
N LEU A 258 2.12 54.87 14.91
CA LEU A 258 0.86 54.24 15.29
C LEU A 258 0.99 52.72 15.39
N TYR A 259 1.72 52.09 14.48
CA TYR A 259 2.01 50.66 14.56
C TYR A 259 2.78 50.30 15.84
N LYS A 260 3.82 51.06 16.20
CA LYS A 260 4.59 50.83 17.44
C LYS A 260 3.77 51.07 18.72
N GLU A 261 2.77 51.94 18.67
CA GLU A 261 1.82 52.14 19.76
C GLU A 261 0.85 50.97 19.87
N GLU A 262 0.30 50.50 18.74
CA GLU A 262 -0.62 49.36 18.69
C GLU A 262 0.05 48.06 19.15
N LEU A 263 1.34 47.87 18.81
CA LEU A 263 2.14 46.71 19.22
C LEU A 263 2.12 46.47 20.74
N LYS A 264 2.00 47.54 21.55
CA LYS A 264 1.98 47.47 23.01
C LYS A 264 0.69 46.85 23.57
N LYS A 265 -0.36 46.75 22.77
CA LYS A 265 -1.68 46.23 23.17
C LYS A 265 -1.79 44.70 23.08
N GLY A 266 -0.76 44.00 22.59
CA GLY A 266 -0.77 42.54 22.49
C GLY A 266 -1.88 42.04 21.56
N ASP A 267 -2.73 41.15 22.06
CA ASP A 267 -3.76 40.47 21.25
C ASP A 267 -4.88 41.41 20.75
N GLU A 268 -5.16 42.50 21.47
CA GLU A 268 -6.16 43.51 21.07
C GLU A 268 -5.74 44.30 19.82
N ALA A 269 -4.47 44.22 19.44
CA ALA A 269 -3.91 44.89 18.27
C ALA A 269 -4.27 44.20 16.93
N TRP A 270 -4.89 43.02 16.98
CA TRP A 270 -5.30 42.21 15.83
C TRP A 270 -6.77 42.43 15.43
N GLY A 271 -7.16 41.97 14.23
CA GLY A 271 -8.53 42.08 13.71
C GLY A 271 -8.77 43.30 12.80
N ASN A 272 -10.02 43.51 12.37
CA ASN A 272 -10.38 44.45 11.29
C ASN A 272 -10.01 45.93 11.57
N HIS A 273 -9.84 46.28 12.85
CA HIS A 273 -9.48 47.64 13.27
C HIS A 273 -8.03 47.73 13.78
N GLY A 274 -7.35 46.59 13.84
CA GLY A 274 -5.98 46.46 14.30
C GLY A 274 -4.95 46.92 13.27
N ARG A 275 -3.72 47.17 13.73
CA ARG A 275 -2.57 47.54 12.88
C ARG A 275 -1.52 46.44 12.76
N MET A 276 -1.76 45.27 13.37
CA MET A 276 -0.81 44.16 13.35
C MET A 276 -0.68 43.56 11.95
N VAL A 277 0.57 43.39 11.53
CA VAL A 277 0.93 42.91 10.20
C VAL A 277 1.44 41.47 10.23
N ALA A 278 0.81 40.61 9.45
CA ALA A 278 1.23 39.22 9.25
C ALA A 278 1.16 38.83 7.77
N TYR A 279 2.13 38.02 7.36
CA TYR A 279 2.30 37.57 5.98
C TYR A 279 1.39 36.38 5.69
N ALA A 280 0.42 36.52 4.78
CA ALA A 280 -0.58 35.50 4.50
C ALA A 280 -0.87 35.41 3.01
N GLY A 281 -1.07 34.18 2.51
CA GLY A 281 -1.41 33.91 1.11
C GLY A 281 -2.90 34.11 0.81
N THR A 282 -3.27 34.09 -0.47
CA THR A 282 -4.66 34.29 -0.92
C THR A 282 -5.61 33.19 -0.43
N GLY A 283 -5.08 32.00 -0.13
CA GLY A 283 -5.85 30.87 0.41
C GLY A 283 -6.23 30.97 1.89
N VAL A 284 -5.74 31.98 2.63
CA VAL A 284 -5.83 32.04 4.11
C VAL A 284 -7.26 31.89 4.66
N GLY A 285 -8.28 32.29 3.89
CA GLY A 285 -9.70 32.12 4.22
C GLY A 285 -10.20 30.68 4.33
N LEU A 286 -9.43 29.71 3.82
CA LEU A 286 -9.74 28.27 3.89
C LEU A 286 -9.46 27.67 5.26
N ILE A 287 -8.62 28.32 6.08
CA ILE A 287 -8.25 27.82 7.41
C ILE A 287 -9.42 28.04 8.38
N LYS A 288 -10.07 26.93 8.78
CA LYS A 288 -11.22 26.96 9.70
C LYS A 288 -10.88 26.63 11.14
N ASN A 289 -9.81 25.86 11.37
CA ASN A 289 -9.38 25.43 12.69
C ASN A 289 -7.85 25.61 12.85
N VAL A 290 -7.39 25.79 14.08
CA VAL A 290 -5.97 25.83 14.43
C VAL A 290 -5.66 24.56 15.20
N THR A 291 -4.85 23.69 14.61
CA THR A 291 -4.42 22.42 15.21
C THR A 291 -2.89 22.36 15.27
N CYS A 292 -2.35 21.31 15.87
CA CYS A 292 -0.91 21.07 15.90
C CYS A 292 -0.37 20.82 14.49
N ALA A 293 0.83 21.31 14.18
CA ALA A 293 1.39 21.22 12.83
C ALA A 293 1.54 19.78 12.32
N GLY A 294 1.81 18.80 13.20
CA GLY A 294 1.84 17.39 12.83
C GLY A 294 0.50 16.90 12.28
N ASN A 295 -0.59 17.16 13.00
CA ASN A 295 -1.94 16.82 12.53
C ASN A 295 -2.28 17.51 11.22
N ILE A 296 -1.86 18.76 11.02
CA ILE A 296 -2.11 19.45 9.75
C ILE A 296 -1.41 18.74 8.60
N VAL A 297 -0.17 18.28 8.78
CA VAL A 297 0.55 17.51 7.75
C VAL A 297 -0.18 16.21 7.44
N GLU A 298 -0.62 15.47 8.46
CA GLU A 298 -1.35 14.20 8.30
C GLU A 298 -2.72 14.44 7.64
N ASP A 299 -3.56 15.30 8.20
CA ASP A 299 -4.92 15.60 7.73
C ASP A 299 -4.92 16.11 6.28
N VAL A 300 -4.00 17.02 5.93
CA VAL A 300 -3.89 17.57 4.58
C VAL A 300 -3.40 16.53 3.58
N SER A 301 -2.47 15.67 3.99
CA SER A 301 -2.00 14.57 3.14
C SER A 301 -3.13 13.59 2.86
N ASP A 302 -3.86 13.18 3.91
CA ASP A 302 -5.00 12.26 3.80
C ASP A 302 -6.13 12.86 2.96
N GLU A 303 -6.48 14.13 3.18
CA GLU A 303 -7.50 14.84 2.39
C GLU A 303 -7.08 14.96 0.92
N ALA A 304 -5.82 15.30 0.64
CA ALA A 304 -5.30 15.42 -0.73
C ALA A 304 -5.37 14.08 -1.46
N LEU A 305 -4.97 12.99 -0.79
CA LEU A 305 -5.07 11.64 -1.30
C LEU A 305 -6.53 11.31 -1.63
N GLN A 306 -7.46 11.51 -0.69
CA GLN A 306 -8.88 11.28 -0.93
C GLN A 306 -9.43 12.08 -2.13
N ILE A 307 -9.01 13.33 -2.32
CA ILE A 307 -9.46 14.18 -3.43
C ILE A 307 -8.91 13.70 -4.77
N ILE A 308 -7.62 13.36 -4.85
CA ILE A 308 -7.01 12.83 -6.07
C ILE A 308 -7.69 11.51 -6.46
N TRP A 309 -7.97 10.66 -5.48
CA TRP A 309 -8.69 9.40 -5.70
C TRP A 309 -10.16 9.65 -6.13
N ASN A 310 -10.88 10.55 -5.47
CA ASN A 310 -12.27 10.86 -5.81
C ASN A 310 -12.44 11.63 -7.13
N GLY A 311 -11.49 12.50 -7.51
CA GLY A 311 -11.51 13.26 -8.76
C GLY A 311 -11.40 12.38 -10.00
N LYS A 312 -10.74 11.21 -9.89
CA LYS A 312 -10.69 10.19 -10.95
C LYS A 312 -12.02 9.45 -11.13
N ARG A 313 -12.91 9.44 -10.13
CA ARG A 313 -14.23 8.78 -10.18
C ARG A 313 -15.32 9.57 -10.93
N ASN A 314 -15.17 10.90 -11.10
CA ASN A 314 -16.23 11.83 -11.53
C ASN A 314 -16.16 12.33 -13.00
N TYR A 315 -15.40 11.70 -13.90
CA TYR A 315 -15.41 12.06 -15.33
C TYR A 315 -16.43 11.21 -16.12
N PRO A 316 -17.64 11.71 -16.44
CA PRO A 316 -18.52 11.07 -17.41
C PRO A 316 -17.94 11.24 -18.81
N ARG A 317 -17.69 10.11 -19.48
CA ARG A 317 -17.35 10.05 -20.91
C ARG A 317 -18.57 10.44 -21.75
N THR A 318 -18.78 11.72 -22.05
CA THR A 318 -19.62 12.12 -23.19
C THR A 318 -19.24 13.48 -23.77
N THR A 319 -19.21 13.50 -25.12
CA THR A 319 -19.06 14.61 -26.07
C THR A 319 -17.65 15.16 -26.30
N GLY A 320 -17.17 14.94 -27.51
CA GLY A 320 -15.79 15.15 -27.91
C GLY A 320 -15.50 16.49 -28.58
N ARG A 321 -14.19 16.79 -28.69
CA ARG A 321 -13.51 17.12 -29.95
C ARG A 321 -12.00 17.26 -29.73
N VAL A 322 -11.27 16.60 -30.63
CA VAL A 322 -9.87 16.81 -31.06
C VAL A 322 -8.78 16.52 -30.03
N LEU A 323 -8.32 15.26 -30.06
CA LEU A 323 -6.97 14.85 -29.66
C LEU A 323 -5.92 15.57 -30.53
N VAL A 324 -4.97 16.24 -29.89
CA VAL A 324 -3.56 16.18 -30.30
C VAL A 324 -2.83 15.57 -29.11
N GLY A 325 -2.26 14.39 -29.34
CA GLY A 325 -1.80 13.49 -28.29
C GLY A 325 -0.53 13.96 -27.59
N LEU A 326 -0.53 13.78 -26.28
CA LEU A 326 0.60 13.25 -25.53
C LEU A 326 0.02 12.08 -24.73
N THR A 327 0.19 10.88 -25.29
CA THR A 327 -0.07 9.62 -24.61
C THR A 327 0.92 9.50 -23.45
N SER A 328 0.51 9.92 -22.25
CA SER A 328 1.13 9.40 -21.03
C SER A 328 0.84 7.91 -21.02
N PHE A 329 1.85 7.11 -21.36
CA PHE A 329 1.89 5.71 -21.00
C PHE A 329 1.76 5.64 -19.48
N LYS A 330 0.57 5.31 -18.98
CA LYS A 330 0.46 4.65 -17.68
C LYS A 330 1.17 3.32 -17.85
N LEU A 331 2.45 3.25 -17.48
CA LEU A 331 2.99 1.98 -17.01
C LEU A 331 2.09 1.60 -15.83
N ALA A 332 1.30 0.54 -16.01
CA ALA A 332 0.78 -0.19 -14.88
C ALA A 332 2.01 -0.58 -14.04
N LEU A 333 2.15 -0.01 -12.85
CA LEU A 333 3.05 -0.54 -11.85
C LEU A 333 2.44 -1.89 -11.48
N SER A 334 2.93 -2.95 -12.11
CA SER A 334 2.56 -4.32 -11.80
C SER A 334 3.07 -4.67 -10.40
N ALA A 335 2.23 -5.29 -9.57
CA ALA A 335 2.63 -5.70 -8.24
C ALA A 335 3.62 -6.87 -8.30
N THR A 336 4.80 -6.64 -7.74
CA THR A 336 5.91 -7.60 -7.67
C THR A 336 5.68 -8.69 -6.63
N PRO A 337 6.38 -9.84 -6.69
CA PRO A 337 6.33 -10.86 -5.64
C PRO A 337 6.60 -10.31 -4.24
N ASP A 338 7.52 -9.35 -4.11
CA ASP A 338 7.85 -8.67 -2.85
C ASP A 338 6.65 -7.90 -2.26
N GLU A 339 5.89 -7.20 -3.11
CA GLU A 339 4.69 -6.48 -2.69
C GLU A 339 3.56 -7.44 -2.30
N TRP A 340 3.52 -8.64 -2.89
CA TRP A 340 2.55 -9.69 -2.59
C TRP A 340 2.79 -10.37 -1.23
N ARG A 341 4.04 -10.50 -0.74
CA ARG A 341 4.34 -11.11 0.58
C ARG A 341 3.54 -10.50 1.73
N THR A 342 3.33 -9.19 1.68
CA THR A 342 2.59 -8.46 2.73
C THR A 342 1.07 -8.62 2.65
N ARG A 343 0.54 -9.20 1.56
CA ARG A 343 -0.90 -9.30 1.33
C ARG A 343 -1.55 -10.42 2.13
N SER A 344 -2.87 -10.35 2.22
CA SER A 344 -3.75 -11.37 2.76
C SER A 344 -4.95 -11.51 1.82
N ILE A 345 -5.19 -12.72 1.33
CA ILE A 345 -6.12 -13.03 0.23
C ILE A 345 -7.40 -13.64 0.77
N TYR A 346 -8.54 -13.12 0.30
CA TYR A 346 -9.84 -13.78 0.43
C TYR A 346 -10.22 -14.40 -0.92
N GLN A 347 -10.30 -15.73 -0.99
CA GLN A 347 -10.69 -16.44 -2.21
C GLN A 347 -12.21 -16.43 -2.37
N VAL A 348 -12.64 -15.94 -3.53
CA VAL A 348 -14.02 -15.66 -3.90
C VAL A 348 -14.40 -16.58 -5.07
N PHE A 349 -15.39 -17.44 -4.85
CA PHE A 349 -15.99 -18.20 -5.93
C PHE A 349 -17.08 -17.32 -6.57
N THR A 350 -16.80 -16.76 -7.75
CA THR A 350 -17.58 -15.62 -8.31
C THR A 350 -19.08 -15.89 -8.35
N ASP A 351 -19.50 -17.07 -8.81
CA ASP A 351 -20.91 -17.50 -8.91
C ASP A 351 -21.61 -17.68 -7.56
N ARG A 352 -20.85 -17.86 -6.48
CA ARG A 352 -21.34 -18.30 -5.16
C ARG A 352 -21.18 -17.23 -4.07
N PHE A 353 -20.38 -16.20 -4.32
CA PHE A 353 -20.09 -15.19 -3.30
C PHE A 353 -21.26 -14.22 -3.08
N ALA A 354 -21.67 -13.53 -4.13
CA ALA A 354 -22.62 -12.43 -4.04
C ALA A 354 -23.33 -12.17 -5.37
N ARG A 355 -24.65 -12.04 -5.29
CA ARG A 355 -25.52 -11.68 -6.42
C ARG A 355 -25.64 -10.16 -6.55
N THR A 356 -25.94 -9.68 -7.76
CA THR A 356 -26.29 -8.27 -7.98
C THR A 356 -27.70 -7.96 -7.46
N ASP A 357 -28.63 -8.91 -7.61
CA ASP A 357 -30.00 -8.79 -7.10
C ASP A 357 -30.11 -9.26 -5.64
N SER A 358 -31.19 -8.82 -4.97
CA SER A 358 -31.51 -9.22 -3.58
C SER A 358 -32.60 -10.29 -3.52
N SER A 359 -32.85 -11.03 -4.61
CA SER A 359 -33.97 -11.98 -4.67
C SER A 359 -33.57 -13.39 -4.19
N ASN A 360 -34.44 -13.95 -3.34
CA ASN A 360 -34.56 -15.35 -2.90
C ASN A 360 -33.25 -16.05 -2.44
N ILE A 361 -32.87 -15.80 -1.18
CA ILE A 361 -31.64 -16.31 -0.53
C ILE A 361 -31.47 -17.83 -0.45
N THR A 362 -32.50 -18.62 -0.79
CA THR A 362 -32.48 -20.10 -0.73
C THR A 362 -32.25 -20.76 -2.10
N ASP A 363 -32.17 -19.98 -3.18
CA ASP A 363 -32.18 -20.49 -4.56
C ASP A 363 -30.75 -20.77 -5.06
N CYS A 364 -30.08 -21.74 -4.44
CA CYS A 364 -28.83 -22.41 -4.88
C CYS A 364 -28.37 -23.42 -3.81
N PRO A 365 -28.88 -24.66 -3.78
CA PRO A 365 -28.31 -25.71 -2.93
C PRO A 365 -26.84 -25.95 -3.30
N SER A 366 -25.99 -26.34 -2.34
CA SER A 366 -24.56 -26.59 -2.58
C SER A 366 -24.30 -27.61 -3.69
N GLN A 367 -25.22 -28.56 -3.89
CA GLN A 367 -25.19 -29.59 -4.94
C GLN A 367 -25.40 -29.09 -6.37
N THR A 368 -25.60 -27.79 -6.58
CA THR A 368 -25.97 -27.25 -7.88
C THR A 368 -24.76 -27.26 -8.82
N TYR A 369 -24.79 -28.11 -9.84
CA TYR A 369 -23.90 -28.04 -11.01
C TYR A 369 -24.43 -27.02 -12.00
N GLY A 370 -24.28 -25.73 -11.71
CA GLY A 370 -24.80 -24.66 -12.55
C GLY A 370 -24.64 -23.28 -11.92
N TYR A 371 -24.88 -22.25 -12.74
CA TYR A 371 -24.82 -20.87 -12.28
C TYR A 371 -25.92 -20.56 -11.27
N CYS A 372 -25.49 -20.06 -10.12
CA CYS A 372 -26.31 -19.56 -9.03
C CYS A 372 -26.37 -18.03 -8.99
N GLY A 373 -25.79 -17.35 -9.98
CA GLY A 373 -26.03 -15.93 -10.28
C GLY A 373 -25.15 -14.95 -9.51
N GLY A 374 -24.03 -15.43 -8.97
CA GLY A 374 -22.99 -14.54 -8.45
C GLY A 374 -22.31 -13.76 -9.56
N THR A 375 -21.90 -12.52 -9.26
CA THR A 375 -21.47 -11.53 -10.28
C THR A 375 -20.35 -10.65 -9.74
N TRP A 376 -19.55 -10.04 -10.62
CA TRP A 376 -18.52 -9.07 -10.23
C TRP A 376 -19.11 -7.85 -9.53
N GLN A 377 -20.27 -7.36 -9.98
CA GLN A 377 -20.99 -6.28 -9.27
C GLN A 377 -21.47 -6.71 -7.89
N GLY A 378 -21.89 -7.97 -7.72
CA GLY A 378 -22.19 -8.55 -6.41
C GLY A 378 -20.98 -8.53 -5.48
N ILE A 379 -19.79 -8.88 -5.99
CA ILE A 379 -18.53 -8.78 -5.22
C ILE A 379 -18.29 -7.34 -4.77
N ILE A 380 -18.42 -6.36 -5.68
CA ILE A 380 -18.27 -4.91 -5.35
C ILE A 380 -19.19 -4.52 -4.19
N ASN A 381 -20.45 -4.97 -4.21
CA ASN A 381 -21.45 -4.68 -3.17
C ASN A 381 -21.10 -5.27 -1.80
N LYS A 382 -20.14 -6.20 -1.73
CA LYS A 382 -19.74 -6.92 -0.51
C LYS A 382 -18.27 -6.75 -0.14
N LEU A 383 -17.54 -5.84 -0.79
CA LEU A 383 -16.14 -5.55 -0.43
C LEU A 383 -15.98 -5.11 1.03
N ASP A 384 -16.97 -4.42 1.62
CA ASP A 384 -16.95 -4.03 3.04
C ASP A 384 -17.00 -5.24 4.00
N TYR A 385 -17.51 -6.39 3.56
CA TYR A 385 -17.48 -7.62 4.35
C TYR A 385 -16.08 -8.23 4.38
N ILE A 386 -15.40 -8.24 3.22
CA ILE A 386 -14.03 -8.76 3.08
C ILE A 386 -13.03 -7.82 3.77
N GLN A 387 -13.08 -6.53 3.46
CA GLN A 387 -12.11 -5.55 3.97
C GLN A 387 -12.21 -5.37 5.49
N ASP A 388 -13.39 -5.53 6.09
CA ASP A 388 -13.55 -5.44 7.55
C ASP A 388 -12.85 -6.59 8.31
N MET A 389 -12.59 -7.73 7.66
CA MET A 389 -11.70 -8.78 8.19
C MET A 389 -10.21 -8.45 8.03
N GLY A 390 -9.85 -7.34 7.39
CA GLY A 390 -8.46 -6.93 7.16
C GLY A 390 -7.78 -7.60 5.96
N PHE A 391 -8.51 -8.24 5.06
CA PHE A 391 -7.95 -8.73 3.80
C PHE A 391 -7.54 -7.56 2.91
N THR A 392 -6.43 -7.75 2.21
CA THR A 392 -5.83 -6.72 1.33
C THR A 392 -5.84 -7.16 -0.14
N ALA A 393 -6.41 -8.32 -0.45
CA ALA A 393 -6.52 -8.84 -1.79
C ALA A 393 -7.71 -9.80 -1.89
N ILE A 394 -8.25 -9.95 -3.09
CA ILE A 394 -9.17 -11.06 -3.40
C ILE A 394 -8.61 -11.89 -4.55
N TRP A 395 -8.88 -13.19 -4.54
CA TRP A 395 -8.67 -14.09 -5.67
C TRP A 395 -10.04 -14.52 -6.19
N ILE A 396 -10.37 -14.21 -7.45
CA ILE A 396 -11.64 -14.58 -8.08
C ILE A 396 -11.47 -15.72 -9.09
N SER A 397 -12.53 -16.52 -9.29
CA SER A 397 -12.63 -17.56 -10.32
C SER A 397 -12.26 -17.07 -11.73
N PRO A 398 -11.93 -17.97 -12.69
CA PRO A 398 -11.55 -17.54 -14.03
C PRO A 398 -12.63 -16.73 -14.73
N VAL A 399 -12.20 -15.71 -15.46
CA VAL A 399 -13.09 -14.68 -16.02
C VAL A 399 -13.48 -14.93 -17.48
N VAL A 400 -12.82 -15.88 -18.15
CA VAL A 400 -12.98 -16.12 -19.58
C VAL A 400 -14.28 -16.83 -19.93
N GLU A 401 -14.74 -16.66 -21.16
CA GLU A 401 -15.95 -17.31 -21.67
C GLU A 401 -15.83 -18.83 -21.68
N GLN A 402 -16.89 -19.48 -21.20
CA GLN A 402 -16.95 -20.91 -20.91
C GLN A 402 -17.76 -21.66 -21.97
N VAL A 403 -17.75 -22.99 -21.90
CA VAL A 403 -18.68 -23.84 -22.66
C VAL A 403 -20.14 -23.44 -22.48
N ALA A 404 -20.98 -23.77 -23.48
CA ALA A 404 -22.38 -23.34 -23.52
C ALA A 404 -23.23 -24.03 -22.45
N ASN A 405 -22.87 -25.24 -22.02
CA ASN A 405 -23.57 -25.92 -20.94
C ASN A 405 -23.31 -25.22 -19.59
N PRO A 406 -24.34 -24.61 -18.96
CA PRO A 406 -24.17 -23.88 -17.71
C PRO A 406 -23.70 -24.76 -16.55
N SER A 407 -23.96 -26.07 -16.61
CA SER A 407 -23.52 -27.02 -15.58
C SER A 407 -22.02 -27.30 -15.57
N ARG A 408 -21.31 -26.82 -16.60
CA ARG A 408 -19.88 -27.03 -16.83
C ARG A 408 -19.05 -25.74 -16.74
N GLY A 409 -19.70 -24.58 -16.87
CA GLY A 409 -19.01 -23.28 -16.92
C GLY A 409 -19.01 -22.50 -15.61
N PHE A 410 -19.86 -22.85 -14.63
CA PHE A 410 -20.09 -22.02 -13.45
C PHE A 410 -18.86 -21.77 -12.56
N HIS A 411 -17.89 -22.68 -12.60
CA HIS A 411 -16.62 -22.57 -11.88
C HIS A 411 -15.54 -21.78 -12.63
N GLY A 412 -15.62 -21.66 -13.97
CA GLY A 412 -14.66 -20.92 -14.79
C GLY A 412 -13.52 -21.76 -15.43
N TYR A 413 -13.43 -23.05 -15.12
CA TYR A 413 -12.33 -23.94 -15.58
C TYR A 413 -12.62 -24.71 -16.88
N SER A 414 -13.67 -24.35 -17.62
CA SER A 414 -14.07 -25.00 -18.88
C SER A 414 -14.11 -23.96 -20.00
N ALA A 415 -12.99 -23.27 -20.20
CA ALA A 415 -12.88 -22.16 -21.14
C ALA A 415 -13.11 -22.62 -22.59
N GLN A 416 -13.91 -21.88 -23.35
CA GLN A 416 -14.08 -22.09 -24.80
C GLN A 416 -13.53 -20.91 -25.61
N ASN A 417 -13.53 -19.70 -25.03
CA ASN A 417 -13.02 -18.51 -25.68
C ASN A 417 -12.23 -17.63 -24.68
N LEU A 418 -10.89 -17.64 -24.81
CA LEU A 418 -9.98 -16.90 -23.93
C LEU A 418 -10.10 -15.37 -24.09
N TYR A 419 -10.60 -14.88 -25.23
CA TYR A 419 -10.80 -13.45 -25.49
C TYR A 419 -12.22 -12.97 -25.17
N GLY A 420 -13.12 -13.88 -24.83
CA GLY A 420 -14.46 -13.57 -24.31
C GLY A 420 -14.45 -13.54 -22.79
N LEU A 421 -15.42 -12.84 -22.20
CA LEU A 421 -15.68 -12.88 -20.77
C LEU A 421 -16.88 -13.77 -20.48
N ASN A 422 -16.88 -14.41 -19.31
CA ASN A 422 -18.03 -15.17 -18.83
C ASN A 422 -19.22 -14.24 -18.57
N SER A 423 -20.18 -14.23 -19.49
CA SER A 423 -21.33 -13.32 -19.44
C SER A 423 -22.25 -13.53 -18.24
N TYR A 424 -22.15 -14.65 -17.54
CA TYR A 424 -22.90 -14.90 -16.31
C TYR A 424 -22.38 -14.07 -15.13
N PHE A 425 -21.09 -13.70 -15.13
CA PHE A 425 -20.48 -12.90 -14.05
C PHE A 425 -20.65 -11.38 -14.26
N GLY A 426 -20.89 -10.96 -15.50
CA GLY A 426 -21.07 -9.56 -15.88
C GLY A 426 -20.47 -9.28 -17.25
N ASN A 427 -20.24 -7.99 -17.52
CA ASN A 427 -19.58 -7.52 -18.74
C ASN A 427 -18.18 -6.93 -18.43
N GLU A 428 -17.47 -6.51 -19.48
CA GLU A 428 -16.13 -5.92 -19.39
C GLU A 428 -16.06 -4.72 -18.42
N SER A 429 -17.10 -3.88 -18.39
CA SER A 429 -17.14 -2.71 -17.51
C SER A 429 -17.28 -3.11 -16.04
N ASP A 430 -17.98 -4.22 -15.74
CA ASP A 430 -18.16 -4.72 -14.38
C ASP A 430 -16.85 -5.26 -13.82
N LEU A 431 -16.06 -6.00 -14.62
CA LEU A 431 -14.75 -6.50 -14.20
C LEU A 431 -13.75 -5.35 -13.97
N LYS A 432 -13.74 -4.34 -14.86
CA LYS A 432 -12.94 -3.13 -14.68
C LYS A 432 -13.38 -2.32 -13.45
N ALA A 433 -14.69 -2.28 -13.18
CA ALA A 433 -15.23 -1.63 -11.99
C ALA A 433 -14.82 -2.38 -10.71
N LEU A 434 -14.75 -3.71 -10.74
CA LEU A 434 -14.27 -4.51 -9.61
C LEU A 434 -12.81 -4.21 -9.30
N ALA A 435 -11.94 -4.24 -10.31
CA ALA A 435 -10.53 -3.85 -10.15
C ALA A 435 -10.39 -2.44 -9.58
N THR A 436 -11.12 -1.47 -10.15
CA THR A 436 -11.13 -0.08 -9.67
C THR A 436 -11.59 0.01 -8.21
N ALA A 437 -12.66 -0.69 -7.84
CA ALA A 437 -13.21 -0.68 -6.49
C ALA A 437 -12.25 -1.29 -5.46
N LEU A 438 -11.46 -2.29 -5.83
CA LEU A 438 -10.39 -2.86 -5.00
C LEU A 438 -9.22 -1.88 -4.87
N HIS A 439 -8.73 -1.33 -5.98
CA HIS A 439 -7.61 -0.38 -5.97
C HIS A 439 -7.91 0.89 -5.19
N ASP A 440 -9.13 1.41 -5.28
CA ASP A 440 -9.60 2.54 -4.48
C ASP A 440 -9.62 2.26 -2.97
N ARG A 441 -9.59 0.99 -2.58
CA ARG A 441 -9.53 0.50 -1.19
C ARG A 441 -8.12 0.09 -0.76
N GLY A 442 -7.11 0.24 -1.63
CA GLY A 442 -5.76 -0.27 -1.42
C GLY A 442 -5.67 -1.80 -1.44
N MET A 443 -6.64 -2.47 -2.05
CA MET A 443 -6.69 -3.93 -2.20
C MET A 443 -6.26 -4.37 -3.60
N TYR A 444 -5.75 -5.59 -3.71
CA TYR A 444 -5.34 -6.19 -4.99
C TYR A 444 -6.37 -7.16 -5.56
N LEU A 445 -6.42 -7.23 -6.89
CA LEU A 445 -7.18 -8.20 -7.65
C LEU A 445 -6.24 -9.31 -8.16
N MET A 446 -6.44 -10.53 -7.67
CA MET A 446 -5.91 -11.74 -8.25
C MET A 446 -6.99 -12.45 -9.08
N VAL A 447 -6.64 -12.86 -10.29
CA VAL A 447 -7.53 -13.59 -11.19
C VAL A 447 -6.99 -14.98 -11.43
N ASP A 448 -7.87 -15.96 -11.35
CA ASP A 448 -7.57 -17.34 -11.72
C ASP A 448 -7.47 -17.52 -13.23
N VAL A 449 -6.49 -18.29 -13.69
CA VAL A 449 -6.24 -18.56 -15.11
C VAL A 449 -5.88 -20.01 -15.35
N VAL A 450 -6.36 -20.55 -16.47
CA VAL A 450 -6.05 -21.90 -16.95
C VAL A 450 -5.27 -21.76 -18.25
N ALA A 451 -4.08 -22.38 -18.31
CA ALA A 451 -3.29 -22.49 -19.54
C ALA A 451 -3.24 -23.93 -20.09
N ASN A 452 -3.64 -24.92 -19.29
CA ASN A 452 -3.49 -26.34 -19.62
C ASN A 452 -4.48 -26.81 -20.69
N HIS A 453 -5.76 -26.48 -20.54
CA HIS A 453 -6.83 -27.10 -21.31
C HIS A 453 -7.92 -26.09 -21.69
N MET A 454 -8.70 -26.48 -22.70
CA MET A 454 -10.00 -25.87 -23.00
C MET A 454 -11.13 -26.79 -22.48
N GLY A 455 -12.38 -26.34 -22.55
CA GLY A 455 -13.57 -27.14 -22.24
C GLY A 455 -14.37 -27.52 -23.49
N SER A 456 -15.08 -28.65 -23.43
CA SER A 456 -16.00 -29.08 -24.50
C SER A 456 -17.33 -29.60 -23.94
N ASP A 457 -18.42 -29.33 -24.68
CA ASP A 457 -19.76 -29.90 -24.44
C ASP A 457 -19.96 -31.27 -25.11
N ASN A 458 -19.08 -31.61 -26.05
CA ASN A 458 -19.09 -32.88 -26.77
C ASN A 458 -18.27 -33.95 -26.03
N THR A 459 -18.28 -35.18 -26.56
CA THR A 459 -17.36 -36.23 -26.07
C THR A 459 -15.95 -36.01 -26.60
N ALA A 460 -14.95 -36.68 -26.01
CA ALA A 460 -13.54 -36.48 -26.36
C ALA A 460 -13.26 -36.74 -27.85
N GLU A 461 -13.89 -37.78 -28.41
CA GLU A 461 -13.77 -38.16 -29.84
C GLU A 461 -14.51 -37.20 -30.80
N THR A 462 -15.37 -36.34 -30.28
CA THR A 462 -16.25 -35.47 -31.08
C THR A 462 -16.09 -33.98 -30.76
N VAL A 463 -14.97 -33.61 -30.13
CA VAL A 463 -14.60 -32.22 -29.86
C VAL A 463 -14.60 -31.41 -31.16
N ASP A 464 -15.34 -30.29 -31.15
CA ASP A 464 -15.27 -29.29 -32.22
C ASP A 464 -14.19 -28.25 -31.86
N TYR A 465 -13.00 -28.42 -32.42
CA TYR A 465 -11.91 -27.47 -32.19
C TYR A 465 -12.18 -26.10 -32.82
N SER A 466 -13.05 -25.99 -33.83
CA SER A 466 -13.21 -24.74 -34.59
C SER A 466 -13.82 -23.58 -33.79
N ILE A 467 -14.50 -23.91 -32.69
CA ILE A 467 -15.11 -22.95 -31.77
C ILE A 467 -14.20 -22.54 -30.61
N MET A 468 -13.03 -23.17 -30.47
CA MET A 468 -12.07 -22.84 -29.41
C MET A 468 -11.21 -21.65 -29.81
N ASN A 469 -11.32 -20.53 -29.10
CA ASN A 469 -10.59 -19.31 -29.44
C ASN A 469 -9.49 -19.02 -28.39
N PRO A 470 -8.21 -18.91 -28.77
CA PRO A 470 -7.66 -18.88 -30.14
C PRO A 470 -7.29 -20.22 -30.78
N PHE A 471 -7.43 -21.32 -30.05
CA PHE A 471 -6.95 -22.64 -30.47
C PHE A 471 -7.94 -23.34 -31.40
N ASN A 472 -8.22 -22.75 -32.56
CA ASN A 472 -9.34 -23.16 -33.41
C ASN A 472 -9.07 -24.36 -34.35
N ASP A 473 -8.05 -25.18 -34.05
CA ASP A 473 -7.54 -26.25 -34.90
C ASP A 473 -6.94 -27.33 -33.99
N SER A 474 -7.21 -28.61 -34.30
CA SER A 474 -6.78 -29.75 -33.47
C SER A 474 -5.26 -29.85 -33.34
N LYS A 475 -4.48 -29.26 -34.26
CA LYS A 475 -3.00 -29.24 -34.18
C LYS A 475 -2.46 -28.51 -32.94
N TYR A 476 -3.27 -27.66 -32.30
CA TYR A 476 -2.90 -26.95 -31.07
C TYR A 476 -3.09 -27.78 -29.80
N PHE A 477 -3.62 -28.99 -29.92
CA PHE A 477 -3.90 -29.88 -28.81
C PHE A 477 -3.06 -31.15 -28.90
N HIS A 478 -2.88 -31.82 -27.78
CA HIS A 478 -2.37 -33.18 -27.76
C HIS A 478 -3.43 -34.15 -28.33
N SER A 479 -2.97 -35.34 -28.72
CA SER A 479 -3.90 -36.40 -29.14
C SER A 479 -4.74 -36.86 -27.96
N VAL A 480 -6.03 -37.12 -28.19
CA VAL A 480 -6.97 -37.57 -27.15
C VAL A 480 -6.43 -38.80 -26.42
N CYS A 481 -6.18 -38.64 -25.13
CA CYS A 481 -5.90 -39.68 -24.14
C CYS A 481 -6.26 -39.13 -22.77
N PHE A 482 -6.54 -40.00 -21.79
CA PHE A 482 -6.78 -39.57 -20.41
C PHE A 482 -5.61 -39.94 -19.52
N ILE A 483 -5.37 -39.16 -18.47
CA ILE A 483 -4.35 -39.48 -17.47
C ILE A 483 -4.74 -40.78 -16.78
N THR A 484 -3.88 -41.79 -16.89
CA THR A 484 -4.07 -43.12 -16.29
C THR A 484 -3.03 -43.47 -15.23
N ASP A 485 -1.88 -42.79 -15.24
CA ASP A 485 -0.79 -43.00 -14.29
C ASP A 485 -0.18 -41.67 -13.87
N TYR A 486 -0.54 -41.22 -12.67
CA TYR A 486 -0.01 -39.99 -12.06
C TYR A 486 1.46 -40.09 -11.63
N ASN A 487 2.08 -41.28 -11.66
CA ASN A 487 3.52 -41.44 -11.43
C ASN A 487 4.35 -41.25 -12.70
N ASN A 488 3.69 -41.13 -13.86
CA ASN A 488 4.33 -40.87 -15.13
C ASN A 488 4.11 -39.41 -15.53
N GLN A 489 5.11 -38.55 -15.26
CA GLN A 489 5.02 -37.11 -15.52
C GLN A 489 4.64 -36.79 -16.97
N THR A 490 5.13 -37.56 -17.96
CA THR A 490 4.73 -37.36 -19.36
C THR A 490 3.25 -37.69 -19.60
N ASN A 491 2.68 -38.67 -18.90
CA ASN A 491 1.24 -38.94 -19.01
C ASN A 491 0.42 -37.81 -18.37
N VAL A 492 0.91 -37.24 -17.26
CA VAL A 492 0.28 -36.10 -16.57
C VAL A 492 0.31 -34.82 -17.42
N GLU A 493 1.37 -34.63 -18.23
CA GLU A 493 1.59 -33.43 -19.04
C GLU A 493 1.02 -33.47 -20.48
N VAL A 494 0.63 -34.65 -20.98
CA VAL A 494 0.26 -34.83 -22.41
C VAL A 494 -1.14 -35.40 -22.60
N CYS A 495 -1.75 -35.95 -21.54
CA CYS A 495 -3.11 -36.49 -21.62
C CYS A 495 -4.12 -35.61 -20.91
N GLU A 496 -5.35 -35.64 -21.41
CA GLU A 496 -6.46 -34.83 -20.96
C GLU A 496 -6.86 -35.12 -19.51
N LEU A 497 -7.15 -34.04 -18.81
CA LEU A 497 -7.98 -34.06 -17.62
C LEU A 497 -9.45 -34.34 -17.99
N GLY A 498 -10.27 -34.63 -16.98
CA GLY A 498 -11.68 -34.94 -17.17
C GLY A 498 -11.92 -36.39 -17.60
N ILE A 499 -13.03 -36.62 -18.30
CA ILE A 499 -13.49 -37.94 -18.74
C ILE A 499 -14.15 -37.84 -20.11
N ASP A 500 -14.42 -38.95 -20.79
CA ASP A 500 -15.01 -38.95 -22.16
C ASP A 500 -16.26 -38.06 -22.31
N ASN A 501 -17.15 -38.05 -21.33
CA ASN A 501 -18.38 -37.23 -21.36
C ASN A 501 -18.19 -35.79 -20.86
N TYR A 502 -17.02 -35.46 -20.32
CA TYR A 502 -16.63 -34.13 -19.86
C TYR A 502 -15.13 -33.93 -20.11
N PRO A 503 -14.71 -33.90 -21.40
CA PRO A 503 -13.31 -33.83 -21.73
C PRO A 503 -12.82 -32.39 -21.55
N LEU A 504 -11.54 -32.28 -21.19
CA LEU A 504 -10.81 -31.02 -21.13
C LEU A 504 -9.67 -31.09 -22.15
N PRO A 505 -9.92 -30.75 -23.43
CA PRO A 505 -8.94 -30.89 -24.49
C PRO A 505 -7.62 -30.20 -24.14
N ASP A 506 -6.57 -31.01 -24.09
CA ASP A 506 -5.28 -30.66 -23.55
C ASP A 506 -4.44 -29.89 -24.58
N ILE A 507 -4.07 -28.66 -24.24
CA ILE A 507 -3.38 -27.75 -25.15
C ILE A 507 -1.91 -28.18 -25.25
N ASN A 508 -1.39 -28.32 -26.46
CA ASN A 508 0.02 -28.61 -26.69
C ASN A 508 0.88 -27.34 -26.48
N THR A 509 1.21 -27.09 -25.22
CA THR A 509 2.03 -25.97 -24.72
C THR A 509 3.47 -25.97 -25.22
N THR A 510 3.94 -27.08 -25.82
CA THR A 510 5.25 -27.11 -26.52
C THR A 510 5.19 -26.49 -27.91
N HIS A 511 4.00 -26.33 -28.50
CA HIS A 511 3.83 -25.76 -29.84
C HIS A 511 4.15 -24.25 -29.83
N PRO A 512 5.07 -23.74 -30.68
CA PRO A 512 5.49 -22.33 -30.64
C PRO A 512 4.34 -21.32 -30.73
N THR A 513 3.40 -21.54 -31.66
CA THR A 513 2.21 -20.70 -31.81
C THR A 513 1.32 -20.70 -30.56
N VAL A 514 1.23 -21.82 -29.84
CA VAL A 514 0.45 -21.87 -28.58
C VAL A 514 1.09 -20.98 -27.53
N ARG A 515 2.43 -21.03 -27.39
CA ARG A 515 3.17 -20.16 -26.47
C ARG A 515 2.99 -18.68 -26.82
N ASP A 516 3.08 -18.32 -28.10
CA ASP A 516 2.85 -16.94 -28.55
C ASP A 516 1.42 -16.45 -28.24
N LEU A 517 0.42 -17.33 -28.45
CA LEU A 517 -0.98 -17.01 -28.17
C LEU A 517 -1.24 -16.86 -26.66
N HIS A 518 -0.74 -17.77 -25.82
CA HIS A 518 -0.89 -17.69 -24.37
C HIS A 518 -0.19 -16.47 -23.79
N THR A 519 1.07 -16.21 -24.17
CA THR A 519 1.82 -15.04 -23.68
C THR A 519 1.17 -13.71 -24.12
N SER A 520 0.65 -13.64 -25.36
CA SER A 520 -0.09 -12.47 -25.85
C SER A 520 -1.41 -12.28 -25.12
N TRP A 521 -2.14 -13.38 -24.87
CA TRP A 521 -3.40 -13.36 -24.15
C TRP A 521 -3.21 -12.90 -22.71
N ILE A 522 -2.32 -13.52 -21.95
CA ILE A 522 -2.18 -13.22 -20.52
C ILE A 522 -1.70 -11.79 -20.29
N LYS A 523 -0.75 -11.32 -21.11
CA LYS A 523 -0.31 -9.92 -21.10
C LYS A 523 -1.46 -8.95 -21.34
N SER A 524 -2.35 -9.28 -22.28
CA SER A 524 -3.52 -8.46 -22.61
C SER A 524 -4.57 -8.52 -21.50
N LEU A 525 -4.81 -9.69 -20.91
CA LEU A 525 -5.75 -9.87 -19.81
C LEU A 525 -5.35 -9.00 -18.62
N VAL A 526 -4.08 -9.12 -18.18
CA VAL A 526 -3.54 -8.33 -17.07
C VAL A 526 -3.66 -6.83 -17.34
N ALA A 527 -3.20 -6.38 -18.51
CA ALA A 527 -3.22 -4.96 -18.87
C ALA A 527 -4.64 -4.40 -19.02
N ASN A 528 -5.57 -5.15 -19.61
CA ASN A 528 -6.92 -4.67 -19.89
C ASN A 528 -7.76 -4.51 -18.63
N TYR A 529 -7.55 -5.38 -17.63
CA TYR A 529 -8.36 -5.40 -16.41
C TYR A 529 -7.61 -4.92 -15.17
N SER A 530 -6.36 -4.47 -15.31
CA SER A 530 -5.51 -4.00 -14.20
C SER A 530 -5.42 -5.04 -13.08
N ILE A 531 -5.12 -6.28 -13.46
CA ILE A 531 -4.95 -7.40 -12.54
C ILE A 531 -3.58 -7.25 -11.86
N ASP A 532 -3.51 -7.50 -10.56
CA ASP A 532 -2.29 -7.32 -9.77
C ASP A 532 -1.51 -8.63 -9.57
N GLY A 533 -2.15 -9.77 -9.77
CA GLY A 533 -1.56 -11.09 -9.62
C GLY A 533 -2.43 -12.19 -10.22
N LEU A 534 -1.86 -13.37 -10.41
CA LEU A 534 -2.56 -14.52 -11.01
C LEU A 534 -2.47 -15.72 -10.09
N ARG A 535 -3.59 -16.44 -9.93
CA ARG A 535 -3.54 -17.85 -9.53
C ARG A 535 -3.59 -18.66 -10.81
N VAL A 536 -2.65 -19.58 -10.98
CA VAL A 536 -2.54 -20.40 -12.19
C VAL A 536 -2.95 -21.83 -11.85
N ASP A 537 -4.00 -22.28 -12.51
CA ASP A 537 -4.55 -23.62 -12.38
C ASP A 537 -3.62 -24.68 -13.00
N THR A 538 -3.72 -25.92 -12.51
CA THR A 538 -3.22 -27.15 -13.16
C THR A 538 -1.75 -27.10 -13.57
N VAL A 539 -0.89 -26.48 -12.75
CA VAL A 539 0.52 -26.21 -13.10
C VAL A 539 1.32 -27.48 -13.42
N LYS A 540 1.03 -28.57 -12.69
CA LYS A 540 1.73 -29.85 -12.86
C LYS A 540 1.39 -30.61 -14.15
N HIS A 541 0.36 -30.16 -14.87
CA HIS A 541 -0.12 -30.75 -16.12
C HIS A 541 0.50 -30.09 -17.36
N VAL A 542 1.36 -29.10 -17.18
CA VAL A 542 2.09 -28.45 -18.26
C VAL A 542 3.59 -28.59 -18.01
N GLU A 543 4.38 -28.74 -19.07
CA GLU A 543 5.82 -28.88 -18.94
C GLU A 543 6.44 -27.63 -18.28
N GLN A 544 7.34 -27.85 -17.32
CA GLN A 544 7.91 -26.80 -16.47
C GLN A 544 8.47 -25.59 -17.23
N ASN A 545 9.04 -25.81 -18.42
CA ASN A 545 9.66 -24.76 -19.24
C ASN A 545 8.66 -23.77 -19.87
N PHE A 546 7.35 -24.06 -19.84
CA PHE A 546 6.33 -23.12 -20.26
C PHE A 546 6.17 -21.96 -19.26
N TRP A 547 6.26 -22.27 -17.97
CA TRP A 547 5.86 -21.35 -16.90
C TRP A 547 6.70 -20.06 -16.81
N PRO A 548 8.04 -20.06 -16.98
CA PRO A 548 8.81 -18.82 -16.96
C PRO A 548 8.36 -17.85 -18.06
N LEU A 549 8.05 -18.36 -19.26
CA LEU A 549 7.57 -17.55 -20.38
C LEU A 549 6.20 -16.94 -20.09
N PHE A 550 5.30 -17.73 -19.50
CA PHE A 550 3.96 -17.27 -19.11
C PHE A 550 4.01 -16.22 -17.99
N ASN A 551 4.81 -16.47 -16.95
CA ASN A 551 4.99 -15.58 -15.81
C ASN A 551 5.62 -14.24 -16.22
N GLU A 552 6.66 -14.27 -17.08
CA GLU A 552 7.29 -13.06 -17.63
C GLU A 552 6.30 -12.25 -18.48
N ALA A 553 5.48 -12.92 -19.30
CA ALA A 553 4.49 -12.25 -20.14
C ALA A 553 3.34 -11.62 -19.32
N ALA A 554 2.91 -12.29 -18.25
CA ALA A 554 1.93 -11.74 -17.31
C ALA A 554 2.46 -10.48 -16.62
N GLY A 555 3.75 -10.50 -16.24
CA GLY A 555 4.46 -9.37 -15.66
C GLY A 555 4.01 -9.02 -14.23
N VAL A 556 3.17 -9.84 -13.61
CA VAL A 556 2.65 -9.77 -12.22
C VAL A 556 3.06 -11.04 -11.46
N TYR A 557 2.93 -11.03 -10.12
CA TYR A 557 3.10 -12.25 -9.32
C TYR A 557 2.15 -13.37 -9.75
N CYS A 558 2.68 -14.57 -9.98
CA CYS A 558 1.91 -15.78 -10.24
C CYS A 558 2.07 -16.81 -9.11
N VAL A 559 0.96 -17.26 -8.54
CA VAL A 559 0.91 -18.41 -7.62
C VAL A 559 0.34 -19.64 -8.33
N GLY A 560 1.15 -20.68 -8.45
CA GLY A 560 0.81 -21.90 -9.18
C GLY A 560 0.13 -22.97 -8.34
N GLU A 561 -0.87 -23.64 -8.90
CA GLU A 561 -1.49 -24.83 -8.33
C GLU A 561 -0.74 -26.09 -8.76
N VAL A 562 0.19 -26.55 -7.93
CA VAL A 562 0.78 -27.89 -8.01
C VAL A 562 0.10 -28.75 -6.95
N TYR A 563 -0.99 -29.41 -7.34
CA TYR A 563 -1.78 -30.22 -6.41
C TYR A 563 -1.07 -31.54 -6.06
N ASP A 564 -0.08 -31.46 -5.19
CA ASP A 564 0.70 -32.58 -4.67
C ASP A 564 1.19 -32.29 -3.23
N GLY A 565 1.20 -33.32 -2.38
CA GLY A 565 1.61 -33.21 -0.98
C GLY A 565 3.11 -33.46 -0.76
N ASP A 566 3.81 -34.01 -1.75
CA ASP A 566 5.24 -34.28 -1.65
C ASP A 566 6.05 -33.00 -1.89
N VAL A 567 6.80 -32.59 -0.86
CA VAL A 567 7.73 -31.45 -0.91
C VAL A 567 8.73 -31.60 -2.07
N GLY A 568 9.24 -32.82 -2.29
CA GLY A 568 10.24 -33.10 -3.32
C GLY A 568 9.68 -33.02 -4.75
N TYR A 569 8.35 -33.08 -4.91
CA TYR A 569 7.67 -32.85 -6.18
C TYR A 569 7.22 -31.40 -6.34
N LEU A 570 6.65 -30.80 -5.28
CA LEU A 570 6.07 -29.46 -5.30
C LEU A 570 7.14 -28.36 -5.36
N CYS A 571 8.09 -28.34 -4.44
CA CYS A 571 9.04 -27.24 -4.29
C CYS A 571 9.90 -26.96 -5.55
N PRO A 572 10.33 -27.96 -6.33
CA PRO A 572 11.04 -27.71 -7.59
C PRO A 572 10.30 -26.85 -8.62
N TYR A 573 8.96 -26.78 -8.59
CA TYR A 573 8.21 -25.90 -9.48
C TYR A 573 8.45 -24.41 -9.19
N GLN A 574 8.94 -24.05 -7.99
CA GLN A 574 9.25 -22.66 -7.63
C GLN A 574 10.50 -22.12 -8.35
N GLU A 575 11.24 -22.98 -9.08
CA GLU A 575 12.25 -22.49 -10.02
C GLU A 575 11.65 -21.90 -11.30
N TYR A 576 10.37 -22.18 -11.57
CA TYR A 576 9.69 -21.81 -12.81
C TYR A 576 8.54 -20.81 -12.61
N MET A 577 8.14 -20.57 -11.35
CA MET A 577 7.05 -19.67 -10.96
C MET A 577 7.42 -18.89 -9.70
N ASP A 578 6.79 -17.72 -9.50
CA ASP A 578 7.07 -16.88 -8.32
C ASP A 578 6.66 -17.57 -7.00
N GLY A 579 5.46 -18.16 -6.98
CA GLY A 579 4.89 -18.83 -5.80
C GLY A 579 4.11 -20.09 -6.17
N LEU A 580 3.79 -20.90 -5.16
CA LEU A 580 2.98 -22.12 -5.29
C LEU A 580 1.94 -22.17 -4.18
N LEU A 581 0.78 -22.77 -4.42
CA LEU A 581 -0.15 -23.12 -3.35
C LEU A 581 0.47 -24.21 -2.46
N SER A 582 0.45 -24.00 -1.14
CA SER A 582 1.18 -24.81 -0.17
C SER A 582 0.49 -26.16 0.15
N TYR A 583 0.19 -26.96 -0.88
CA TYR A 583 -0.43 -28.29 -0.72
C TYR A 583 0.39 -29.24 0.15
N ALA A 584 1.72 -29.14 0.10
CA ALA A 584 2.62 -29.90 0.95
C ALA A 584 2.30 -29.72 2.44
N SER A 585 1.99 -28.50 2.90
CA SER A 585 1.57 -28.26 4.28
C SER A 585 0.10 -28.61 4.52
N TYR A 586 -0.79 -28.32 3.56
CA TYR A 586 -2.24 -28.49 3.66
C TYR A 586 -2.65 -29.87 4.20
N PHE A 587 -2.14 -30.96 3.61
CA PHE A 587 -2.58 -32.31 4.00
C PHE A 587 -2.24 -32.67 5.44
N GLN A 588 -1.03 -32.31 5.91
CA GLN A 588 -0.61 -32.60 7.28
C GLN A 588 -1.28 -31.67 8.29
N LEU A 589 -1.55 -30.41 7.92
CA LEU A 589 -2.32 -29.48 8.74
C LEU A 589 -3.73 -30.01 8.98
N THR A 590 -4.43 -30.38 7.90
CA THR A 590 -5.79 -30.92 7.98
C THR A 590 -5.80 -32.19 8.83
N LYS A 591 -4.90 -33.15 8.56
CA LYS A 591 -4.77 -34.40 9.35
C LYS A 591 -4.55 -34.12 10.84
N PHE A 592 -3.61 -33.24 11.19
CA PHE A 592 -3.27 -32.97 12.58
C PHE A 592 -4.43 -32.28 13.33
N PHE A 593 -5.03 -31.25 12.72
CA PHE A 593 -6.06 -30.46 13.39
C PHE A 593 -7.45 -31.11 13.34
N SER A 594 -7.74 -32.02 12.41
CA SER A 594 -9.05 -32.70 12.35
C SER A 594 -9.16 -33.92 13.28
N ASP A 595 -8.03 -34.45 13.77
CA ASP A 595 -7.99 -35.68 14.57
C ASP A 595 -7.21 -35.44 15.88
N THR A 596 -7.93 -35.46 17.01
CA THR A 596 -7.34 -35.24 18.34
C THR A 596 -6.39 -36.37 18.78
N SER A 597 -6.36 -37.49 18.08
CA SER A 597 -5.41 -38.59 18.31
C SER A 597 -4.12 -38.47 17.49
N ALA A 598 -4.11 -37.60 16.48
CA ALA A 598 -2.91 -37.33 15.70
C ALA A 598 -1.83 -36.66 16.56
N THR A 599 -0.57 -36.95 16.24
CA THR A 599 0.58 -36.30 16.90
C THR A 599 1.27 -35.34 15.94
N SER A 600 1.99 -34.36 16.50
CA SER A 600 2.64 -33.29 15.73
C SER A 600 3.81 -33.72 14.84
N GLU A 601 4.34 -34.93 15.02
CA GLU A 601 5.59 -35.39 14.39
C GLU A 601 5.57 -35.27 12.85
N ASP A 602 4.52 -35.79 12.20
CA ASP A 602 4.37 -35.72 10.75
C ASP A 602 4.26 -34.26 10.25
N LEU A 603 3.51 -33.42 10.97
CA LEU A 603 3.32 -32.02 10.61
C LEU A 603 4.62 -31.22 10.77
N VAL A 604 5.30 -31.35 11.91
CA VAL A 604 6.58 -30.68 12.17
C VAL A 604 7.61 -31.08 11.13
N GLY A 605 7.77 -32.38 10.87
CA GLY A 605 8.69 -32.87 9.86
C GLY A 605 8.36 -32.35 8.46
N GLN A 606 7.07 -32.25 8.11
CA GLN A 606 6.64 -31.69 6.82
C GLN A 606 6.98 -30.20 6.68
N ILE A 607 6.75 -29.40 7.73
CA ILE A 607 7.06 -27.96 7.70
C ILE A 607 8.56 -27.72 7.63
N GLU A 608 9.36 -28.45 8.42
CA GLU A 608 10.82 -28.36 8.38
C GLU A 608 11.36 -28.77 7.00
N ASN A 609 10.86 -29.87 6.44
CA ASN A 609 11.25 -30.33 5.11
C ASN A 609 10.87 -29.31 4.01
N GLN A 610 9.69 -28.70 4.10
CA GLN A 610 9.26 -27.66 3.17
C GLN A 610 10.15 -26.41 3.27
N ASN A 611 10.50 -25.99 4.49
CA ASN A 611 11.39 -24.86 4.75
C ASN A 611 12.80 -25.07 4.18
N GLU A 612 13.28 -26.31 4.15
CA GLU A 612 14.60 -26.66 3.61
C GLU A 612 14.62 -26.75 2.07
N GLN A 613 13.56 -27.27 1.45
CA GLN A 613 13.56 -27.59 0.02
C GLN A 613 12.92 -26.52 -0.87
N CYS A 614 11.93 -25.79 -0.39
CA CYS A 614 11.33 -24.71 -1.17
C CYS A 614 12.29 -23.51 -1.23
N LYS A 615 12.39 -22.92 -2.42
CA LYS A 615 13.26 -21.77 -2.69
C LYS A 615 12.91 -20.57 -1.81
N ASP A 616 11.61 -20.32 -1.62
CA ASP A 616 11.11 -19.26 -0.75
C ASP A 616 9.70 -19.59 -0.24
N THR A 617 9.59 -20.08 1.00
CA THR A 617 8.29 -20.39 1.62
C THR A 617 7.42 -19.14 1.83
N THR A 618 8.00 -17.94 1.86
CA THR A 618 7.25 -16.69 2.10
C THR A 618 6.46 -16.22 0.88
N LEU A 619 6.73 -16.79 -0.29
CA LEU A 619 5.98 -16.58 -1.54
C LEU A 619 4.96 -17.67 -1.83
N LEU A 620 4.76 -18.65 -0.94
CA LEU A 620 3.72 -19.66 -1.12
C LEU A 620 2.33 -19.08 -0.80
N GLY A 621 1.28 -19.64 -1.39
CA GLY A 621 -0.09 -19.41 -0.96
C GLY A 621 -0.46 -20.36 0.17
N SER A 622 -0.58 -19.87 1.40
CA SER A 622 -0.94 -20.68 2.57
C SER A 622 -2.46 -20.76 2.69
N PHE A 623 -3.01 -21.97 2.75
CA PHE A 623 -4.46 -22.19 2.81
C PHE A 623 -4.78 -23.46 3.62
N SER A 624 -6.02 -23.55 4.10
CA SER A 624 -6.56 -24.74 4.77
C SER A 624 -7.93 -25.18 4.25
N GLU A 625 -8.52 -24.41 3.34
CA GLU A 625 -9.72 -24.76 2.57
C GLU A 625 -9.60 -24.18 1.16
N ASN A 626 -10.20 -24.85 0.18
CA ASN A 626 -10.37 -24.35 -1.18
C ASN A 626 -11.61 -25.01 -1.82
N HIS A 627 -11.76 -24.94 -3.15
CA HIS A 627 -12.92 -25.44 -3.89
C HIS A 627 -12.73 -26.82 -4.54
N ASP A 628 -11.60 -27.49 -4.25
CA ASP A 628 -11.23 -28.81 -4.77
C ASP A 628 -11.07 -29.85 -3.64
N GLN A 629 -11.15 -29.41 -2.39
CA GLN A 629 -11.00 -30.21 -1.20
C GLN A 629 -12.21 -30.04 -0.29
N PRO A 630 -12.61 -31.09 0.45
CA PRO A 630 -13.60 -30.95 1.50
C PRO A 630 -13.23 -29.83 2.46
N ARG A 631 -14.23 -29.09 2.91
CA ARG A 631 -14.03 -28.05 3.93
C ARG A 631 -13.53 -28.66 5.23
N PHE A 632 -12.82 -27.88 6.03
CA PHE A 632 -12.34 -28.34 7.32
C PHE A 632 -13.52 -28.76 8.24
N GLY A 633 -14.62 -28.00 8.19
CA GLY A 633 -15.84 -28.33 8.92
C GLY A 633 -16.42 -29.71 8.60
N SER A 634 -16.16 -30.26 7.39
CA SER A 634 -16.63 -31.60 7.02
C SER A 634 -15.92 -32.73 7.77
N TYR A 635 -14.71 -32.48 8.27
CA TYR A 635 -13.92 -33.44 9.06
C TYR A 635 -14.27 -33.37 10.55
N THR A 636 -14.52 -32.16 11.06
CA THR A 636 -14.86 -31.92 12.48
C THR A 636 -15.72 -30.67 12.62
N ASP A 637 -16.71 -30.71 13.52
CA ASP A 637 -17.52 -29.55 13.88
C ASP A 637 -16.94 -28.75 15.07
N ASP A 638 -15.78 -29.18 15.59
CA ASP A 638 -15.07 -28.50 16.68
C ASP A 638 -14.49 -27.16 16.20
N LEU A 639 -15.15 -26.09 16.64
CA LEU A 639 -14.79 -24.72 16.31
C LEU A 639 -13.40 -24.32 16.86
N THR A 640 -12.95 -24.93 17.95
CA THR A 640 -11.61 -24.68 18.52
C THR A 640 -10.52 -25.26 17.63
N LEU A 641 -10.73 -26.43 17.04
CA LEU A 641 -9.81 -26.98 16.04
C LEU A 641 -9.76 -26.10 14.78
N ALA A 642 -10.93 -25.61 14.33
CA ALA A 642 -11.01 -24.65 13.22
C ALA A 642 -10.24 -23.35 13.50
N LYS A 643 -10.28 -22.84 14.74
CA LYS A 643 -9.49 -21.67 15.16
C LYS A 643 -7.98 -21.93 15.11
N ASN A 644 -7.53 -23.12 15.49
CA ASN A 644 -6.11 -23.48 15.48
C ASN A 644 -5.56 -23.52 14.05
N ILE A 645 -6.22 -24.24 13.13
CA ILE A 645 -5.77 -24.34 11.74
C ILE A 645 -5.82 -22.97 11.02
N ILE A 646 -6.85 -22.15 11.25
CA ILE A 646 -6.91 -20.77 10.72
C ILE A 646 -5.77 -19.91 11.27
N THR A 647 -5.43 -20.05 12.55
CA THR A 647 -4.32 -19.29 13.15
C THR A 647 -2.99 -19.63 12.47
N TYR A 648 -2.74 -20.90 12.16
CA TYR A 648 -1.60 -21.31 11.35
C TYR A 648 -1.64 -20.66 9.96
N THR A 649 -2.73 -20.87 9.21
CA THR A 649 -2.90 -20.36 7.84
C THR A 649 -2.63 -18.85 7.76
N MET A 650 -3.10 -18.08 8.74
CA MET A 650 -2.99 -16.62 8.75
C MET A 650 -1.61 -16.08 9.12
N LEU A 651 -0.85 -16.76 9.99
CA LEU A 651 0.36 -16.20 10.60
C LEU A 651 1.67 -16.91 10.20
N ALA A 652 1.59 -18.14 9.69
CA ALA A 652 2.75 -18.89 9.20
C ALA A 652 3.30 -18.30 7.89
N ASP A 653 4.18 -19.05 7.23
CA ASP A 653 4.77 -18.63 5.96
C ASP A 653 3.78 -18.59 4.82
N GLY A 654 4.11 -17.72 3.87
CA GLY A 654 3.32 -17.47 2.69
C GLY A 654 2.33 -16.31 2.83
N ILE A 655 1.57 -16.15 1.76
CA ILE A 655 0.47 -15.24 1.63
C ILE A 655 -0.77 -16.00 2.10
N PRO A 656 -1.42 -15.62 3.22
CA PRO A 656 -2.57 -16.34 3.74
C PRO A 656 -3.76 -16.21 2.81
N ILE A 657 -4.44 -17.33 2.55
CA ILE A 657 -5.62 -17.45 1.70
C ILE A 657 -6.73 -18.09 2.53
N ILE A 658 -7.85 -17.37 2.68
CA ILE A 658 -9.08 -17.89 3.28
C ILE A 658 -10.13 -18.04 2.19
N TYR A 659 -10.69 -19.24 2.06
CA TYR A 659 -11.75 -19.53 1.12
C TYR A 659 -13.11 -19.11 1.69
N GLN A 660 -13.93 -18.46 0.85
CA GLN A 660 -15.26 -18.04 1.26
C GLN A 660 -16.05 -19.16 1.96
N GLY A 661 -16.72 -18.81 3.06
CA GLY A 661 -17.48 -19.76 3.87
C GLY A 661 -16.68 -20.34 5.03
N GLN A 662 -15.35 -20.36 4.96
CA GLN A 662 -14.51 -20.81 6.08
C GLN A 662 -14.73 -19.93 7.32
N GLU A 663 -14.88 -18.62 7.13
CA GLU A 663 -15.19 -17.67 8.21
C GLU A 663 -16.61 -17.84 8.79
N GLN A 664 -17.48 -18.56 8.08
CA GLN A 664 -18.83 -18.93 8.49
C GLN A 664 -18.93 -20.41 8.91
N HIS A 665 -17.80 -21.11 8.99
CA HIS A 665 -17.69 -22.51 9.36
C HIS A 665 -18.54 -23.43 8.48
N PHE A 666 -18.36 -23.36 7.17
CA PHE A 666 -19.05 -24.25 6.24
C PHE A 666 -18.57 -25.72 6.33
N TYR A 667 -19.43 -26.65 5.91
CA TYR A 667 -19.29 -28.10 6.15
C TYR A 667 -19.30 -28.94 4.86
N GLY A 668 -19.25 -28.31 3.69
CA GLY A 668 -19.23 -28.98 2.40
C GLY A 668 -18.18 -30.09 2.32
N GLY A 669 -18.60 -31.28 1.86
CA GLY A 669 -17.69 -32.36 1.50
C GLY A 669 -16.96 -32.07 0.18
N THR A 670 -16.58 -33.10 -0.57
CA THR A 670 -15.94 -32.94 -1.89
C THR A 670 -16.83 -32.23 -2.90
N ASP A 671 -16.25 -31.72 -4.00
CA ASP A 671 -16.96 -31.20 -5.18
C ASP A 671 -18.24 -32.01 -5.48
N PRO A 672 -19.43 -31.36 -5.55
CA PRO A 672 -19.66 -29.90 -5.57
C PRO A 672 -20.01 -29.29 -4.22
N TYR A 673 -19.98 -30.08 -3.15
CA TYR A 673 -20.56 -29.70 -1.86
C TYR A 673 -19.77 -28.57 -1.17
N ASP A 674 -18.49 -28.39 -1.52
CA ASP A 674 -17.55 -27.34 -1.07
C ASP A 674 -17.75 -25.97 -1.78
N ARG A 675 -18.72 -25.86 -2.70
CA ARG A 675 -19.02 -24.62 -3.44
C ARG A 675 -20.28 -23.92 -2.96
N GLU A 676 -20.54 -23.94 -1.65
CA GLU A 676 -21.75 -23.35 -1.09
C GLU A 676 -21.84 -21.83 -1.34
N PRO A 677 -23.04 -21.30 -1.62
CA PRO A 677 -23.22 -19.86 -1.70
C PRO A 677 -23.05 -19.20 -0.33
N LEU A 678 -22.40 -18.04 -0.30
CA LEU A 678 -22.14 -17.32 0.96
C LEU A 678 -23.35 -16.48 1.41
N TRP A 679 -24.15 -15.96 0.48
CA TRP A 679 -25.26 -15.06 0.79
C TRP A 679 -26.31 -15.58 1.80
N PRO A 680 -26.61 -16.89 1.95
CA PRO A 680 -27.56 -17.37 2.96
C PRO A 680 -27.10 -17.10 4.40
N THR A 681 -25.79 -16.91 4.63
CA THR A 681 -25.23 -16.53 5.93
C THR A 681 -25.56 -15.09 6.33
N ASN A 682 -26.11 -14.32 5.39
CA ASN A 682 -26.31 -12.87 5.49
C ASN A 682 -25.02 -12.11 5.81
N TYR A 683 -23.86 -12.67 5.44
CA TYR A 683 -22.54 -12.05 5.65
C TYR A 683 -22.31 -11.68 7.12
N ASN A 684 -22.60 -12.62 8.02
CA ASN A 684 -22.57 -12.42 9.46
C ASN A 684 -21.16 -12.10 9.99
N LYS A 685 -20.90 -10.82 10.28
CA LYS A 685 -19.62 -10.33 10.82
C LYS A 685 -19.36 -10.69 12.29
N SER A 686 -20.32 -11.32 12.95
CA SER A 686 -20.22 -11.72 14.36
C SER A 686 -19.92 -13.22 14.52
N SER A 687 -19.74 -13.97 13.43
CA SER A 687 -19.34 -15.37 13.55
C SER A 687 -17.97 -15.49 14.24
N PRO A 688 -17.74 -16.54 15.03
CA PRO A 688 -16.49 -16.66 15.79
C PRO A 688 -15.22 -16.66 14.91
N LEU A 689 -15.28 -17.30 13.73
CA LEU A 689 -14.13 -17.38 12.82
C LEU A 689 -13.91 -16.07 12.08
N TYR A 690 -14.96 -15.31 11.72
CA TYR A 690 -14.83 -13.95 11.19
C TYR A 690 -14.08 -13.03 12.15
N VAL A 691 -14.48 -13.03 13.43
CA VAL A 691 -13.84 -12.20 14.47
C VAL A 691 -12.39 -12.64 14.70
N LEU A 692 -12.10 -13.94 14.67
CA LEU A 692 -10.74 -14.45 14.76
C LEU A 692 -9.89 -13.96 13.58
N ILE A 693 -10.32 -14.17 12.34
CA ILE A 693 -9.60 -13.78 11.13
C ILE A 693 -9.32 -12.27 11.14
N LYS A 694 -10.30 -11.45 11.53
CA LYS A 694 -10.13 -10.01 11.71
C LYS A 694 -8.99 -9.66 12.66
N ARG A 695 -8.93 -10.34 13.82
CA ARG A 695 -7.84 -10.14 14.79
C ARG A 695 -6.49 -10.64 14.24
N LEU A 696 -6.47 -11.78 13.55
CA LEU A 696 -5.25 -12.35 12.97
C LEU A 696 -4.66 -11.44 11.89
N ASN A 697 -5.47 -10.91 10.98
CA ASN A 697 -5.02 -9.92 9.99
C ASN A 697 -4.50 -8.64 10.65
N ALA A 698 -5.15 -8.18 11.73
CA ALA A 698 -4.73 -6.97 12.43
C ALA A 698 -3.34 -7.16 13.11
N ILE A 699 -3.10 -8.29 13.79
CA ILE A 699 -1.79 -8.56 14.40
C ILE A 699 -0.71 -8.81 13.34
N ARG A 700 -1.04 -9.52 12.25
CA ARG A 700 -0.13 -9.70 11.11
C ARG A 700 0.28 -8.36 10.49
N SER A 701 -0.69 -7.48 10.26
CA SER A 701 -0.45 -6.14 9.71
C SER A 701 0.42 -5.29 10.64
N LEU A 702 0.17 -5.37 11.96
CA LEU A 702 1.00 -4.71 12.95
C LEU A 702 2.43 -5.25 12.92
N ALA A 703 2.62 -6.56 12.89
CA ALA A 703 3.95 -7.18 12.83
C ALA A 703 4.73 -6.73 11.59
N ILE A 704 4.08 -6.66 10.42
CA ILE A 704 4.67 -6.13 9.18
C ILE A 704 5.09 -4.66 9.32
N VAL A 705 4.25 -3.82 9.95
CA VAL A 705 4.56 -2.39 10.14
C VAL A 705 5.68 -2.18 11.16
N ARG A 706 5.77 -3.03 12.19
CA ARG A 706 6.78 -2.91 13.25
C ARG A 706 8.13 -3.52 12.87
N SER A 707 8.15 -4.44 11.92
CA SER A 707 9.35 -5.19 11.55
C SER A 707 9.50 -5.25 10.02
N PRO A 708 10.58 -4.68 9.45
CA PRO A 708 10.80 -4.69 8.01
C PRO A 708 11.08 -6.09 7.46
N THR A 709 11.44 -7.05 8.32
CA THR A 709 11.83 -8.42 7.97
C THR A 709 10.72 -9.44 8.20
N TYR A 710 9.63 -9.10 8.91
CA TYR A 710 8.58 -10.07 9.28
C TYR A 710 8.00 -10.83 8.07
N ALA A 711 7.70 -10.12 6.99
CA ALA A 711 7.12 -10.72 5.78
C ALA A 711 8.10 -11.62 5.02
N THR A 712 9.41 -11.43 5.19
CA THR A 712 10.48 -12.18 4.52
C THR A 712 11.16 -13.23 5.40
N ASN A 713 10.96 -13.17 6.72
CA ASN A 713 11.50 -14.16 7.64
C ASN A 713 10.71 -15.47 7.54
N GLN A 714 11.40 -16.59 7.38
CA GLN A 714 10.81 -17.92 7.38
C GLN A 714 10.27 -18.30 8.78
N THR A 715 9.12 -18.97 8.82
CA THR A 715 8.49 -19.50 10.03
C THR A 715 9.28 -20.70 10.52
N GLN A 716 9.57 -20.75 11.82
CA GLN A 716 10.37 -21.81 12.43
C GLN A 716 9.57 -22.52 13.53
N VAL A 717 9.76 -23.83 13.68
CA VAL A 717 9.23 -24.56 14.83
C VAL A 717 10.05 -24.16 16.06
N ALA A 718 9.37 -23.57 17.05
CA ALA A 718 9.98 -23.11 18.29
C ALA A 718 9.88 -24.17 19.39
N TYR A 719 8.78 -24.94 19.40
CA TYR A 719 8.53 -26.02 20.35
C TYR A 719 7.53 -27.00 19.74
N SER A 720 7.66 -28.27 20.07
CA SER A 720 6.64 -29.29 19.77
C SER A 720 6.64 -30.40 20.81
N ASP A 721 5.45 -30.84 21.20
CA ASP A 721 5.18 -32.12 21.85
C ASP A 721 4.05 -32.83 21.06
N PRO A 722 3.57 -34.02 21.47
CA PRO A 722 2.57 -34.75 20.68
C PRO A 722 1.34 -33.92 20.29
N HIS A 723 0.88 -32.99 21.12
CA HIS A 723 -0.38 -32.27 20.90
C HIS A 723 -0.26 -30.75 20.84
N ASN A 724 0.90 -30.19 21.20
CA ASN A 724 1.14 -28.74 21.22
C ASN A 724 2.30 -28.39 20.30
N ILE A 725 2.13 -27.33 19.50
CA ILE A 725 3.17 -26.82 18.61
C ILE A 725 3.24 -25.31 18.76
N ALA A 726 4.45 -24.76 18.87
CA ALA A 726 4.70 -23.34 18.79
C ALA A 726 5.53 -23.03 17.54
N PHE A 727 5.06 -22.07 16.74
CA PHE A 727 5.80 -21.55 15.61
C PHE A 727 6.16 -20.08 15.87
N ARG A 728 7.38 -19.70 15.48
CA ARG A 728 7.87 -18.32 15.57
C ARG A 728 8.14 -17.75 14.17
N LYS A 729 7.82 -16.48 13.97
CA LYS A 729 8.10 -15.74 12.73
C LYS A 729 8.48 -14.30 13.04
N GLY A 730 9.58 -13.83 12.47
CA GLY A 730 10.20 -12.52 12.78
C GLY A 730 11.45 -12.65 13.64
N ASP A 731 12.05 -11.53 14.04
CA ASP A 731 13.27 -11.52 14.83
C ASP A 731 12.96 -11.63 16.33
N PRO A 732 13.87 -12.15 17.19
CA PRO A 732 13.60 -12.38 18.62
C PRO A 732 13.04 -11.20 19.43
N SER A 733 13.19 -9.97 18.93
CA SER A 733 12.68 -8.73 19.54
C SER A 733 11.29 -8.30 19.08
N ASP A 734 10.82 -8.78 17.92
CA ASP A 734 9.60 -8.33 17.26
C ASP A 734 8.79 -9.47 16.60
N MET A 735 9.16 -10.72 16.86
CA MET A 735 8.50 -11.89 16.32
C MET A 735 7.08 -12.08 16.87
N VAL A 736 6.27 -12.77 16.06
CA VAL A 736 5.00 -13.37 16.47
C VAL A 736 5.28 -14.82 16.83
N LEU A 737 4.80 -15.25 18.01
CA LEU A 737 4.79 -16.65 18.41
C LEU A 737 3.34 -17.15 18.39
N MET A 738 3.01 -18.06 17.49
CA MET A 738 1.72 -18.74 17.45
C MET A 738 1.82 -20.08 18.17
N VAL A 739 0.91 -20.35 19.09
CA VAL A 739 0.88 -21.57 19.88
C VAL A 739 -0.44 -22.27 19.65
N LEU A 740 -0.35 -23.48 19.10
CA LEU A 740 -1.44 -24.26 18.53
C LEU A 740 -1.50 -25.65 19.17
N ASN A 741 -2.67 -26.27 19.09
CA ASN A 741 -2.90 -27.64 19.56
C ASN A 741 -4.05 -28.31 18.79
N ASN A 742 -4.19 -29.62 18.94
CA ASN A 742 -5.26 -30.40 18.31
C ASN A 742 -6.18 -31.12 19.31
N ILE A 743 -6.26 -30.68 20.56
CA ILE A 743 -7.01 -31.41 21.61
C ILE A 743 -8.50 -31.04 21.70
N GLY A 744 -8.92 -29.97 21.04
CA GLY A 744 -10.33 -29.59 20.87
C GLY A 744 -10.97 -28.84 22.04
N GLU A 745 -12.23 -28.45 21.87
CA GLU A 745 -12.97 -27.56 22.77
C GLU A 745 -13.30 -28.16 24.14
N THR A 746 -13.29 -29.50 24.25
CA THR A 746 -13.61 -30.22 25.50
C THR A 746 -12.41 -30.39 26.42
N ALA A 747 -11.23 -29.95 25.99
CA ALA A 747 -10.01 -30.01 26.77
C ALA A 747 -10.12 -29.27 28.10
N GLU A 748 -9.56 -29.87 29.15
CA GLU A 748 -9.31 -29.15 30.41
C GLU A 748 -8.24 -28.08 30.23
N ASN A 749 -8.21 -27.08 31.09
CA ASN A 749 -7.14 -26.07 31.07
C ASN A 749 -5.85 -26.67 31.63
N TYR A 750 -4.74 -26.49 30.94
CA TYR A 750 -3.40 -26.91 31.36
C TYR A 750 -2.37 -25.85 30.99
N VAL A 751 -1.16 -26.01 31.50
CA VAL A 751 -0.02 -25.14 31.20
C VAL A 751 1.10 -26.01 30.66
N VAL A 752 1.70 -25.57 29.57
CA VAL A 752 2.90 -26.19 28.99
C VAL A 752 4.08 -25.27 29.22
N GLU A 753 5.14 -25.79 29.80
CA GLU A 753 6.42 -25.09 29.91
C GLU A 753 7.19 -25.28 28.60
N MET A 754 7.14 -24.27 27.73
CA MET A 754 7.79 -24.31 26.43
C MET A 754 9.21 -23.79 26.53
N LYS A 755 10.19 -24.63 26.18
CA LYS A 755 11.61 -24.34 26.32
C LYS A 755 12.14 -23.53 25.14
N ASN A 756 12.89 -22.46 25.42
CA ASN A 756 13.58 -21.62 24.44
C ASN A 756 12.72 -21.23 23.21
N VAL A 757 11.56 -20.61 23.44
CA VAL A 757 10.58 -20.30 22.38
C VAL A 757 11.10 -19.27 21.34
N GLY A 758 12.24 -18.63 21.61
CA GLY A 758 12.93 -17.75 20.67
C GLY A 758 12.81 -16.25 20.96
N PHE A 759 11.99 -15.85 21.93
CA PHE A 759 11.98 -14.46 22.39
C PHE A 759 13.27 -14.14 23.14
N LYS A 760 13.63 -12.85 23.16
CA LYS A 760 14.71 -12.37 24.02
C LYS A 760 14.39 -12.61 25.49
N ALA A 761 15.38 -13.08 26.26
CA ALA A 761 15.26 -13.26 27.71
C ALA A 761 14.80 -11.97 28.42
N ASN A 762 13.92 -12.13 29.41
CA ASN A 762 13.27 -11.05 30.17
C ASN A 762 12.36 -10.12 29.36
N LEU A 763 11.98 -10.49 28.14
CA LEU A 763 10.99 -9.76 27.36
C LEU A 763 9.58 -10.05 27.90
N THR A 764 8.80 -9.00 28.13
CA THR A 764 7.37 -9.16 28.41
C THR A 764 6.60 -9.27 27.10
N VAL A 765 5.87 -10.36 26.95
CA VAL A 765 5.02 -10.67 25.80
C VAL A 765 3.56 -10.77 26.23
N THR A 766 2.66 -10.54 25.30
CA THR A 766 1.22 -10.50 25.53
C THR A 766 0.52 -11.45 24.59
N ASP A 767 -0.36 -12.29 25.14
CA ASP A 767 -1.34 -13.02 24.35
C ASP A 767 -2.36 -12.02 23.82
N VAL A 768 -2.35 -11.80 22.50
CA VAL A 768 -3.16 -10.78 21.84
C VAL A 768 -4.65 -11.11 21.83
N PHE A 769 -5.04 -12.33 22.19
CA PHE A 769 -6.45 -12.71 22.31
C PHE A 769 -7.02 -12.45 23.71
N THR A 770 -6.27 -12.82 24.75
CA THR A 770 -6.72 -12.73 26.16
C THR A 770 -6.18 -11.51 26.91
N CYS A 771 -5.21 -10.80 26.32
CA CYS A 771 -4.49 -9.69 26.95
C CYS A 771 -3.67 -10.09 28.19
N ARG A 772 -3.33 -11.38 28.31
CA ARG A 772 -2.47 -11.87 29.38
C ARG A 772 -1.02 -11.58 29.06
N ASN A 773 -0.30 -11.01 30.02
CA ASN A 773 1.14 -10.80 29.92
C ASN A 773 1.91 -11.95 30.57
N VAL A 774 3.03 -12.34 29.96
CA VAL A 774 4.02 -13.27 30.51
C VAL A 774 5.40 -12.67 30.25
N THR A 775 6.34 -12.86 31.18
CA THR A 775 7.74 -12.49 30.99
C THR A 775 8.54 -13.74 30.68
N VAL A 776 9.22 -13.74 29.54
CA VAL A 776 10.13 -14.81 29.12
C VAL A 776 11.29 -14.88 30.09
N ASP A 777 11.67 -16.08 30.53
CA ASP A 777 12.69 -16.24 31.57
C ASP A 777 14.13 -16.00 31.04
N GLY A 778 15.12 -16.21 31.91
CA GLY A 778 16.54 -16.04 31.56
C GLY A 778 17.08 -17.03 30.51
N ASN A 779 16.42 -18.18 30.33
CA ASN A 779 16.78 -19.23 29.38
C ASN A 779 15.99 -19.14 28.07
N GLY A 780 15.01 -18.24 27.98
CA GLY A 780 14.08 -18.15 26.85
C GLY A 780 12.83 -19.03 27.00
N ASP A 781 12.60 -19.60 28.17
CA ASP A 781 11.46 -20.46 28.47
C ASP A 781 10.21 -19.64 28.80
N MET A 782 9.05 -20.25 28.58
CA MET A 782 7.76 -19.61 28.76
C MET A 782 6.67 -20.60 29.17
N ASP A 783 5.94 -20.29 30.25
CA ASP A 783 4.72 -21.00 30.63
C ASP A 783 3.54 -20.53 29.80
N VAL A 784 3.02 -21.42 28.95
CA VAL A 784 1.89 -21.12 28.06
C VAL A 784 0.61 -21.81 28.56
N PRO A 785 -0.40 -21.05 29.00
CA PRO A 785 -1.70 -21.60 29.37
C PRO A 785 -2.53 -21.93 28.12
N PHE A 786 -3.07 -23.14 28.07
CA PHE A 786 -4.12 -23.51 27.11
C PHE A 786 -5.48 -23.43 27.79
N LEU A 787 -6.41 -22.73 27.15
CA LEU A 787 -7.78 -22.55 27.64
C LEU A 787 -8.74 -23.28 26.70
N SER A 788 -9.23 -24.44 27.11
CA SER A 788 -10.16 -25.26 26.31
C SER A 788 -9.71 -25.47 24.86
N GLY A 789 -8.44 -25.83 24.67
CA GLY A 789 -7.84 -26.09 23.36
C GLY A 789 -7.67 -24.86 22.44
N LEU A 790 -8.00 -23.65 22.89
CA LEU A 790 -7.88 -22.44 22.05
C LEU A 790 -6.42 -22.16 21.66
N PRO A 791 -6.18 -21.65 20.44
CA PRO A 791 -4.86 -21.15 20.08
C PRO A 791 -4.54 -19.88 20.87
N SER A 792 -3.25 -19.59 21.05
CA SER A 792 -2.78 -18.30 21.56
C SER A 792 -1.73 -17.70 20.64
N VAL A 793 -1.66 -16.38 20.59
CA VAL A 793 -0.70 -15.64 19.76
C VAL A 793 -0.02 -14.60 20.62
N TRP A 794 1.29 -14.73 20.77
CA TRP A 794 2.09 -13.90 21.66
C TRP A 794 2.91 -12.89 20.86
N TYR A 795 2.88 -11.65 21.32
CA TYR A 795 3.60 -10.53 20.70
C TYR A 795 4.24 -9.64 21.77
N PRO A 796 5.40 -8.99 21.52
CA PRO A 796 6.05 -8.13 22.50
C PRO A 796 5.15 -6.99 22.98
N PHE A 797 4.97 -6.88 24.30
CA PHE A 797 4.03 -5.93 24.91
C PHE A 797 4.33 -4.47 24.52
N ASN A 798 5.61 -4.11 24.45
CA ASN A 798 6.06 -2.77 24.07
C ASN A 798 5.69 -2.40 22.61
N LEU A 799 5.58 -3.38 21.72
CA LEU A 799 5.25 -3.14 20.30
C LEU A 799 3.74 -2.97 20.07
N LEU A 800 2.92 -3.30 21.06
CA LEU A 800 1.48 -3.02 21.08
C LEU A 800 1.16 -1.55 21.44
N SER A 801 2.14 -0.76 21.88
CA SER A 801 1.93 0.64 22.27
C SER A 801 1.38 1.50 21.12
N GLY A 802 0.40 2.36 21.43
CA GLY A 802 -0.24 3.27 20.48
C GLY A 802 -1.29 2.63 19.57
N THR A 803 -1.67 1.36 19.80
CA THR A 803 -2.62 0.63 18.95
C THR A 803 -4.02 0.48 19.55
N GLY A 804 -4.18 0.79 20.85
CA GLY A 804 -5.36 0.48 21.65
C GLY A 804 -5.49 -1.01 22.03
N TRP A 805 -4.63 -1.88 21.48
CA TRP A 805 -4.68 -3.32 21.72
C TRP A 805 -4.42 -3.63 23.19
N CYS A 806 -5.31 -4.40 23.84
CA CYS A 806 -5.20 -4.67 25.28
C CYS A 806 -5.04 -3.42 26.16
N GLY A 807 -5.65 -2.30 25.75
CA GLY A 807 -5.59 -1.03 26.48
C GLY A 807 -4.26 -0.25 26.31
N GLN A 808 -3.44 -0.61 25.33
CA GLN A 808 -2.19 0.08 24.99
C GLN A 808 -2.45 1.29 24.09
N TYR A 809 -2.79 2.44 24.68
CA TYR A 809 -3.04 3.71 23.96
C TYR A 809 -1.79 4.57 23.78
#